data_AF-A0A2V8XNL9-F1
#
_entry.id   AF-A0A2V8XNL9-F1
#
_cell.length_a   1.000
_cell.length_b   1.000
_cell.length_c   1.000
_cell.angle_alpha   90.00
_cell.angle_beta   90.00
_cell.angle_gamma   90.00
#
_symmetry.space_group_name_H-M   'P 1'
#
loop_
_entity.id
_entity.type
_entity.pdbx_description
1 polymer ?
#
loop_
_entity_poly.entity_id
_entity_poly.type
_entity_poly.pdbx_seq_one_letter_code
_entity_poly.pdbx_strand_id
1 'polypeptide(L)'
;MRQRRETLRASCNPDSRPMRAFRLLGRFQFLHPLLYPLILTLLSAPLTTPLRADTISGTVKDPSGAVVAGARIEISGSALAEPLVLTSDDTGKFVAANLSAGKYSVRVAKEGFDELLTTVDLHGTADLPLSLTITPQQTSVTVNEKSSAFANSDPVYRQLRNNGLGDTFRCENFTLPIDVGTFELKSGTITFLATVNKSQTGAIFVGQGHFTLKPYATVDTNEMVRRAGGPTAEEDFTEAVFRFSPDQFSQFESTLGTRANTPAEAASAFQHWKDKVRHRHEMPEGMTEAFLESDTIDNVDADVLAAIYNSKHPSFFNAYMHGTPHKDLRFFLRTRVGAIPQMDSPEEVALVNCDGGGMNDGIWYSQHLKSELVAHTASSQQDRRLFATRCYNIETVIGKNNHLFSRATIMFEPLVPGERVLKFGLLPTLRVTRVTDEGGKDLHFIQENRKEDGSFYTVLDEAPAMGQAHSITVEYGGDKVLYDAGSGSYYIGARESWYPNLNGFGEKALYDLTFKVPPSNVLISVGKLEGQHTEAGFAVTHWVTPVPVAVAGFNYGKYVKMDFPDSITHYEIAGYFLTELPDRLRPYENGALRGMSPSSMTKYALDQARAQMQVCTMYFGKAPYENIYITEQPNFNFGQSWPNLVYLPISAYIDSTQRWMLFGQINSRFTGFVQEVTPHEVAHQWFGHGVGWASYHDQWLSEGFAEFAAGLFLQQAMGPKWQKDYIDFWERQRVRILEKNNFGVSPNDAGPLWLGLRLISPRAGQAYQGVTYSKGAYVLAMLRSLMYADMGSAGNRDQAFIDMMHDFMERHRDIPASTESSRRSPKST
;
A
#
# COMPACT_ATOMS: atom_id res chain seq x y z
N MET A 1 -13.14 -23.35 -45.03
CA MET A 1 -14.31 -23.29 -44.14
C MET A 1 -13.82 -23.59 -42.73
N ARG A 2 -13.35 -22.60 -41.96
CA ARG A 2 -14.08 -21.82 -40.94
C ARG A 2 -14.84 -22.66 -39.92
N GLN A 3 -14.23 -22.87 -38.74
CA GLN A 3 -14.93 -22.78 -37.46
C GLN A 3 -13.94 -22.35 -36.37
N ARG A 4 -14.20 -21.16 -35.80
CA ARG A 4 -13.52 -20.59 -34.63
C ARG A 4 -13.95 -21.38 -33.40
N ARG A 5 -13.02 -21.67 -32.48
CA ARG A 5 -13.32 -21.98 -31.08
C ARG A 5 -12.77 -20.86 -30.22
N GLU A 6 -13.69 -20.20 -29.53
CA GLU A 6 -13.47 -19.15 -28.56
C GLU A 6 -12.92 -19.76 -27.26
N THR A 7 -11.86 -19.16 -26.73
CA THR A 7 -11.33 -19.41 -25.39
C THR A 7 -11.92 -18.37 -24.44
N LEU A 8 -12.78 -18.81 -23.54
CA LEU A 8 -13.29 -18.03 -22.41
C LEU A 8 -12.15 -17.78 -21.41
N ARG A 9 -11.67 -16.53 -21.35
CA ARG A 9 -10.93 -15.96 -20.20
C ARG A 9 -11.96 -15.33 -19.26
N ALA A 10 -11.99 -15.75 -18.00
CA ALA A 10 -12.79 -15.11 -16.96
C ALA A 10 -11.99 -13.99 -16.31
N SER A 11 -12.31 -12.74 -16.65
CA SER A 11 -11.99 -11.54 -15.87
C SER A 11 -13.28 -11.04 -15.22
N CYS A 12 -13.25 -10.80 -13.91
CA CYS A 12 -14.33 -10.13 -13.21
C CYS A 12 -13.83 -8.75 -12.78
N ASN A 13 -14.32 -7.71 -13.45
CA ASN A 13 -14.24 -6.32 -13.02
C ASN A 13 -15.69 -5.79 -12.94
N PRO A 14 -16.15 -5.20 -11.83
CA PRO A 14 -17.50 -4.66 -11.74
C PRO A 14 -17.46 -3.14 -11.86
N ASP A 15 -17.84 -2.61 -13.02
CA ASP A 15 -18.20 -1.20 -13.15
C ASP A 15 -19.35 -1.05 -14.15
N SER A 16 -20.53 -0.68 -13.64
CA SER A 16 -21.53 0.00 -14.46
C SER A 16 -22.38 0.93 -13.60
N ARG A 17 -22.23 2.23 -13.85
CA ARG A 17 -23.26 3.25 -13.54
C ARG A 17 -24.16 3.43 -14.76
N PRO A 18 -25.44 3.80 -14.58
CA PRO A 18 -26.45 3.73 -15.63
C PRO A 18 -26.57 5.04 -16.42
N MET A 19 -26.91 4.93 -17.71
CA MET A 19 -27.40 6.04 -18.54
C MET A 19 -28.93 6.13 -18.49
N ARG A 20 -29.43 7.37 -18.49
CA ARG A 20 -30.83 7.79 -18.46
C ARG A 20 -31.53 7.69 -19.82
N ALA A 21 -32.87 7.67 -19.72
CA ALA A 21 -33.90 8.22 -20.61
C ALA A 21 -34.53 7.28 -21.67
N PHE A 22 -35.85 7.03 -21.58
CA PHE A 22 -36.89 7.77 -22.32
C PHE A 22 -38.32 7.40 -21.85
N ARG A 23 -39.24 8.36 -21.97
CA ARG A 23 -40.68 8.32 -21.61
C ARG A 23 -41.53 7.61 -22.69
N LEU A 24 -42.71 7.07 -22.32
CA LEU A 24 -44.09 7.54 -22.73
C LEU A 24 -45.18 6.44 -22.67
N LEU A 25 -46.31 6.84 -22.05
CA LEU A 25 -47.74 6.56 -22.34
C LEU A 25 -48.38 5.16 -22.21
N GLY A 26 -49.54 5.14 -21.50
CA GLY A 26 -50.63 4.17 -21.71
C GLY A 26 -51.67 4.13 -20.57
N ARG A 27 -52.90 4.61 -20.82
CA ARG A 27 -54.05 4.78 -19.90
C ARG A 27 -54.97 3.53 -19.78
N PHE A 28 -55.87 3.57 -18.77
CA PHE A 28 -57.31 3.15 -18.67
C PHE A 28 -57.61 2.19 -17.48
N GLN A 29 -58.23 2.68 -16.38
CA GLN A 29 -59.68 2.73 -16.00
C GLN A 29 -60.35 1.36 -15.74
N PHE A 30 -60.90 1.12 -14.51
CA PHE A 30 -62.35 1.20 -14.19
C PHE A 30 -62.76 0.62 -12.78
N LEU A 31 -63.70 1.34 -12.13
CA LEU A 31 -64.88 0.95 -11.31
C LEU A 31 -64.77 0.15 -9.96
N HIS A 32 -64.89 0.88 -8.82
CA HIS A 32 -65.96 0.90 -7.76
C HIS A 32 -66.78 -0.37 -7.34
N PRO A 33 -67.63 -0.35 -6.26
CA PRO A 33 -67.64 0.34 -4.93
C PRO A 33 -68.26 -0.54 -3.76
N LEU A 34 -68.38 0.00 -2.52
CA LEU A 34 -69.45 -0.27 -1.49
C LEU A 34 -69.14 0.52 -0.18
N LEU A 35 -69.74 1.70 0.12
CA LEU A 35 -70.99 2.01 0.90
C LEU A 35 -71.02 1.49 2.38
N TYR A 36 -70.76 2.34 3.41
CA TYR A 36 -71.67 3.17 4.30
C TYR A 36 -72.12 2.43 5.60
N PRO A 37 -72.70 3.05 6.68
CA PRO A 37 -72.69 4.43 7.22
C PRO A 37 -72.69 4.58 8.79
N LEU A 38 -72.80 5.85 9.27
CA LEU A 38 -73.55 6.35 10.47
C LEU A 38 -72.76 6.39 11.82
N ILE A 39 -72.73 7.44 12.66
CA ILE A 39 -73.83 8.24 13.27
C ILE A 39 -73.35 9.64 13.76
N LEU A 40 -74.29 10.60 13.68
CA LEU A 40 -74.36 11.99 14.17
C LEU A 40 -74.22 12.17 15.71
N THR A 41 -73.77 13.36 16.15
CA THR A 41 -74.55 14.20 17.12
C THR A 41 -74.02 15.65 17.16
N LEU A 42 -74.95 16.61 17.06
CA LEU A 42 -74.78 18.07 17.19
C LEU A 42 -74.74 18.48 18.67
N LEU A 43 -74.05 19.57 19.02
CA LEU A 43 -74.56 20.60 19.95
C LEU A 43 -73.84 21.96 19.81
N SER A 44 -74.55 22.99 20.23
CA SER A 44 -74.58 24.43 19.93
C SER A 44 -73.42 25.34 20.41
N ALA A 45 -73.37 26.55 19.83
CA ALA A 45 -72.35 27.60 19.87
C ALA A 45 -72.07 28.27 21.25
N PRO A 46 -70.94 29.02 21.33
CA PRO A 46 -71.05 30.48 21.22
C PRO A 46 -70.07 31.09 20.20
N LEU A 47 -70.51 32.13 19.47
CA LEU A 47 -69.61 32.99 18.71
C LEU A 47 -68.72 33.77 19.67
N THR A 48 -67.46 33.33 19.82
CA THR A 48 -66.34 34.20 20.18
C THR A 48 -65.71 34.66 18.87
N THR A 49 -65.65 35.96 18.60
CA THR A 49 -64.76 36.49 17.55
C THR A 49 -63.33 36.06 17.90
N PRO A 50 -62.64 35.22 17.11
CA PRO A 50 -61.23 34.99 17.39
C PRO A 50 -60.53 36.33 17.19
N LEU A 51 -59.84 36.82 18.23
CA LEU A 51 -58.71 37.69 17.99
C LEU A 51 -57.87 36.99 16.92
N ARG A 52 -57.68 37.65 15.76
CA ARG A 52 -56.78 37.13 14.74
C ARG A 52 -55.38 37.20 15.35
N ALA A 53 -54.97 36.07 15.91
CA ALA A 53 -53.61 35.81 16.31
C ALA A 53 -52.84 35.47 15.04
N ASP A 54 -51.99 36.39 14.59
CA ASP A 54 -51.13 36.11 13.46
C ASP A 54 -50.08 35.08 13.87
N THR A 55 -49.68 34.23 12.92
CA THR A 55 -48.87 33.04 13.20
C THR A 55 -47.73 32.91 12.20
N ILE A 56 -46.53 32.69 12.71
CA ILE A 56 -45.38 32.28 11.89
C ILE A 56 -45.16 30.79 12.11
N SER A 57 -45.17 30.00 11.05
CA SER A 57 -44.78 28.59 11.06
C SER A 57 -43.67 28.32 10.04
N GLY A 58 -43.05 27.15 10.12
CA GLY A 58 -42.14 26.70 9.08
C GLY A 58 -41.62 25.31 9.34
N THR A 59 -40.93 24.76 8.35
CA THR A 59 -40.16 23.51 8.48
C THR A 59 -38.69 23.81 8.20
N VAL A 60 -37.81 23.47 9.14
CA VAL A 60 -36.36 23.59 9.01
C VAL A 60 -35.82 22.36 8.28
N LYS A 61 -35.08 22.58 7.20
CA LYS A 61 -34.47 21.53 6.38
C LYS A 61 -32.98 21.79 6.15
N ASP A 62 -32.26 20.75 5.76
CA ASP A 62 -30.85 20.83 5.32
C ASP A 62 -30.74 21.00 3.78
N PRO A 63 -29.53 21.21 3.21
CA PRO A 63 -29.36 21.36 1.77
C PRO A 63 -29.76 20.13 0.94
N SER A 64 -29.86 18.95 1.57
CA SER A 64 -30.31 17.71 0.92
C SER A 64 -31.83 17.57 0.90
N GLY A 65 -32.55 18.42 1.63
CA GLY A 65 -34.00 18.42 1.78
C GLY A 65 -34.51 17.59 2.96
N ALA A 66 -33.62 17.05 3.80
CA ALA A 66 -33.98 16.34 5.03
C ALA A 66 -34.41 17.32 6.13
N VAL A 67 -35.31 16.90 7.02
CA VAL A 67 -35.81 17.75 8.12
C VAL A 67 -34.80 17.86 9.25
N VAL A 68 -34.68 19.04 9.86
CA VAL A 68 -33.76 19.32 10.97
C VAL A 68 -34.54 19.49 12.27
N ALA A 69 -34.51 18.46 13.10
CA ALA A 69 -35.12 18.48 14.43
C ALA A 69 -34.23 19.18 15.46
N GLY A 70 -34.85 19.82 16.45
CA GLY A 70 -34.13 20.48 17.55
C GLY A 70 -33.31 21.71 17.11
N ALA A 71 -33.67 22.39 16.03
CA ALA A 71 -33.08 23.67 15.64
C ALA A 71 -33.69 24.78 16.50
N ARG A 72 -32.87 25.71 16.99
CA ARG A 72 -33.34 26.86 17.78
C ARG A 72 -33.83 27.96 16.84
N ILE A 73 -35.07 28.40 17.02
CA ILE A 73 -35.69 29.47 16.23
C ILE A 73 -35.93 30.67 17.16
N GLU A 74 -35.38 31.82 16.82
CA GLU A 74 -35.56 33.07 17.57
C GLU A 74 -36.26 34.10 16.69
N ILE A 75 -37.41 34.59 17.13
CA ILE A 75 -38.24 35.56 16.42
C ILE A 75 -38.19 36.89 17.18
N SER A 76 -37.74 37.93 16.51
CA SER A 76 -37.65 39.30 17.05
C SER A 76 -38.37 40.29 16.15
N GLY A 77 -38.92 41.36 16.71
CA GLY A 77 -39.63 42.40 15.95
C GLY A 77 -40.00 43.57 16.84
N SER A 78 -40.26 44.74 16.26
CA SER A 78 -40.58 45.95 17.03
C SER A 78 -41.88 45.84 17.84
N ALA A 79 -42.75 44.88 17.52
CA ALA A 79 -43.98 44.57 18.24
C ALA A 79 -43.79 43.58 19.41
N LEU A 80 -42.59 43.04 19.62
CA LEU A 80 -42.25 42.14 20.72
C LEU A 80 -41.34 42.85 21.71
N ALA A 81 -41.68 42.79 23.00
CA ALA A 81 -40.84 43.34 24.07
C ALA A 81 -39.54 42.52 24.26
N GLU A 82 -39.60 41.21 24.04
CA GLU A 82 -38.46 40.29 24.08
C GLU A 82 -38.55 39.27 22.92
N PRO A 83 -37.42 38.76 22.40
CA PRO A 83 -37.42 37.74 21.35
C PRO A 83 -38.10 36.44 21.81
N LEU A 84 -38.97 35.89 20.97
CA LEU A 84 -39.59 34.59 21.19
C LEU A 84 -38.62 33.49 20.73
N VAL A 85 -38.28 32.56 21.62
CA VAL A 85 -37.38 31.44 21.33
C VAL A 85 -38.16 30.13 21.33
N LEU A 86 -38.07 29.39 20.23
CA LEU A 86 -38.71 28.11 19.98
C LEU A 86 -37.68 27.08 19.52
N THR A 87 -38.11 25.83 19.42
CA THR A 87 -37.28 24.73 18.90
C THR A 87 -38.10 23.91 17.91
N SER A 88 -37.49 23.45 16.81
CA SER A 88 -38.17 22.59 15.85
C SER A 88 -38.41 21.18 16.41
N ASP A 89 -39.57 20.60 16.11
CA ASP A 89 -39.95 19.25 16.52
C ASP A 89 -39.25 18.15 15.70
N ASP A 90 -39.57 16.88 15.99
CA ASP A 90 -38.99 15.70 15.32
C ASP A 90 -39.29 15.64 13.81
N THR A 91 -40.27 16.41 13.33
CA THR A 91 -40.59 16.58 11.90
C THR A 91 -39.97 17.85 11.31
N GLY A 92 -39.14 18.55 12.07
CA GLY A 92 -38.49 19.81 11.71
C GLY A 92 -39.41 21.03 11.75
N LYS A 93 -40.63 20.92 12.30
CA LYS A 93 -41.62 22.00 12.28
C LYS A 93 -41.56 22.87 13.52
N PHE A 94 -41.93 24.13 13.38
CA PHE A 94 -42.17 25.05 14.49
C PHE A 94 -43.40 25.93 14.21
N VAL A 95 -44.05 26.41 15.27
CA VAL A 95 -45.21 27.32 15.20
C VAL A 95 -45.12 28.36 16.30
N ALA A 96 -45.13 29.63 15.92
CA ALA A 96 -45.21 30.79 16.79
C ALA A 96 -46.59 31.46 16.61
N ALA A 97 -47.51 31.25 17.55
CA ALA A 97 -48.85 31.82 17.53
C ALA A 97 -48.94 33.10 18.37
N ASN A 98 -50.04 33.84 18.21
CA ASN A 98 -50.38 35.06 18.97
C ASN A 98 -49.46 36.27 18.72
N LEU A 99 -48.94 36.39 17.49
CA LEU A 99 -48.19 37.56 17.07
C LEU A 99 -49.13 38.66 16.55
N SER A 100 -48.71 39.92 16.66
CA SER A 100 -49.40 41.05 16.03
C SER A 100 -48.90 41.24 14.59
N ALA A 101 -49.73 41.80 13.70
CA ALA A 101 -49.29 42.12 12.34
C ALA A 101 -48.08 43.07 12.36
N GLY A 102 -47.06 42.80 11.57
CA GLY A 102 -45.80 43.57 11.57
C GLY A 102 -44.59 42.80 11.01
N LYS A 103 -43.45 43.48 10.96
CA LYS A 103 -42.19 42.89 10.46
C LYS A 103 -41.41 42.19 11.57
N TYR A 104 -41.05 40.95 11.32
CA TYR A 104 -40.27 40.11 12.21
C TYR A 104 -39.00 39.61 11.53
N SER A 105 -37.93 39.43 12.31
CA SER A 105 -36.74 38.70 11.93
C SER A 105 -36.73 37.34 12.62
N VAL A 106 -36.52 36.29 11.83
CA VAL A 106 -36.47 34.90 12.28
C VAL A 106 -35.05 34.40 12.09
N ARG A 107 -34.37 34.10 13.19
CA ARG A 107 -33.03 33.50 13.24
C ARG A 107 -33.17 32.00 13.55
N VAL A 108 -32.57 31.15 12.74
CA VAL A 108 -32.50 29.70 12.96
C VAL A 108 -31.06 29.28 13.17
N ALA A 109 -30.79 28.56 14.26
CA ALA A 109 -29.46 28.05 14.60
C ALA A 109 -29.52 26.57 14.97
N LYS A 110 -28.57 25.78 14.46
CA LYS A 110 -28.33 24.39 14.84
C LYS A 110 -26.84 24.10 14.75
N GLU A 111 -26.31 23.37 15.72
CA GLU A 111 -24.91 22.93 15.70
C GLU A 111 -24.58 22.19 14.39
N GLY A 112 -23.47 22.57 13.75
CA GLY A 112 -23.03 22.02 12.45
C GLY A 112 -23.59 22.75 11.21
N PHE A 113 -24.39 23.79 11.39
CA PHE A 113 -24.96 24.61 10.31
C PHE A 113 -24.71 26.10 10.54
N ASP A 114 -24.65 26.88 9.44
CA ASP A 114 -24.59 28.34 9.54
C ASP A 114 -25.92 28.88 10.06
N GLU A 115 -25.87 29.97 10.83
CA GLU A 115 -27.09 30.65 11.27
C GLU A 115 -27.83 31.24 10.07
N LEU A 116 -29.11 30.89 9.94
CA LEU A 116 -29.99 31.45 8.92
C LEU A 116 -30.78 32.61 9.52
N LEU A 117 -30.65 33.79 8.93
CA LEU A 117 -31.45 34.97 9.28
C LEU A 117 -32.39 35.33 8.13
N THR A 118 -33.70 35.33 8.39
CA THR A 118 -34.72 35.77 7.43
C THR A 118 -35.64 36.82 8.04
N THR A 119 -36.40 37.51 7.21
CA THR A 119 -37.39 38.50 7.63
C THR A 119 -38.75 38.21 7.00
N VAL A 120 -39.82 38.47 7.75
CA VAL A 120 -41.19 38.24 7.33
C VAL A 120 -42.06 39.43 7.71
N ASP A 121 -42.89 39.90 6.77
CA ASP A 121 -43.90 40.94 7.01
C ASP A 121 -45.25 40.23 7.23
N LEU A 122 -45.67 40.13 8.48
CA LEU A 122 -46.76 39.26 8.90
C LEU A 122 -48.10 40.02 8.84
N HIS A 123 -49.03 39.49 8.03
CA HIS A 123 -50.41 39.96 7.88
C HIS A 123 -51.37 38.76 7.86
N GLY A 124 -51.47 38.03 8.97
CA GLY A 124 -52.18 36.74 9.07
C GLY A 124 -51.25 35.58 9.40
N THR A 125 -51.22 34.56 8.54
CA THR A 125 -50.37 33.37 8.71
C THR A 125 -49.27 33.36 7.67
N ALA A 126 -48.02 33.17 8.09
CA ALA A 126 -46.87 33.02 7.22
C ALA A 126 -46.18 31.67 7.48
N ASP A 127 -45.98 30.88 6.42
CA ASP A 127 -45.22 29.63 6.46
C ASP A 127 -43.87 29.83 5.76
N LEU A 128 -42.78 29.66 6.49
CA LEU A 128 -41.43 29.97 6.03
C LEU A 128 -40.69 28.71 5.57
N PRO A 129 -40.19 28.66 4.31
CA PRO A 129 -39.27 27.62 3.88
C PRO A 129 -37.86 27.95 4.42
N LEU A 130 -37.42 27.22 5.45
CA LEU A 130 -36.13 27.46 6.10
C LEU A 130 -35.16 26.33 5.74
N SER A 131 -34.11 26.64 4.96
CA SER A 131 -33.05 25.68 4.64
C SER A 131 -31.72 26.17 5.18
N LEU A 132 -31.11 25.40 6.08
CA LEU A 132 -29.79 25.68 6.65
C LEU A 132 -28.68 25.30 5.67
N THR A 133 -27.54 25.99 5.72
CA THR A 133 -26.31 25.62 5.02
C THR A 133 -25.33 24.99 6.01
N ILE A 134 -24.55 24.00 5.57
CA ILE A 134 -23.56 23.35 6.43
C ILE A 134 -22.38 24.30 6.63
N THR A 135 -22.00 24.59 7.87
CA THR A 135 -20.78 25.33 8.15
C THR A 135 -19.59 24.45 7.77
N PRO A 136 -18.66 24.91 6.91
CA PRO A 136 -17.41 24.19 6.72
C PRO A 136 -16.64 24.21 8.04
N GLN A 137 -16.70 23.11 8.78
CA GLN A 137 -15.84 22.86 9.94
C GLN A 137 -14.40 22.79 9.42
N GLN A 138 -13.62 23.84 9.65
CA GLN A 138 -12.16 23.77 9.53
C GLN A 138 -11.64 22.87 10.65
N THR A 139 -11.59 21.56 10.40
CA THR A 139 -10.67 20.65 11.07
C THR A 139 -9.49 20.45 10.16
N SER A 140 -8.58 21.41 10.22
CA SER A 140 -7.27 21.28 9.60
C SER A 140 -6.29 20.80 10.68
N VAL A 141 -5.56 19.71 10.43
CA VAL A 141 -4.11 19.84 10.63
C VAL A 141 -3.76 21.09 9.83
N THR A 142 -3.25 22.16 10.44
CA THR A 142 -3.08 23.45 9.75
C THR A 142 -2.19 23.27 8.53
N VAL A 143 -2.79 22.93 7.39
CA VAL A 143 -2.15 22.92 6.09
C VAL A 143 -2.11 24.38 5.72
N ASN A 144 -0.97 25.01 5.96
CA ASN A 144 -0.74 26.39 5.57
C ASN A 144 -0.88 26.51 4.04
N GLU A 145 -0.96 27.75 3.53
CA GLU A 145 -1.11 28.02 2.08
C GLU A 145 -0.32 27.03 1.22
N LYS A 146 -0.99 26.41 0.23
CA LYS A 146 -0.34 25.47 -0.71
C LYS A 146 0.91 26.13 -1.26
N SER A 147 2.08 25.64 -0.89
CA SER A 147 3.36 26.17 -1.37
C SER A 147 3.67 25.59 -2.75
N SER A 148 2.72 25.73 -3.69
CA SER A 148 2.86 25.25 -5.07
C SER A 148 4.02 25.90 -5.80
N ALA A 149 4.56 27.01 -5.27
CA ALA A 149 5.78 27.64 -5.75
C ALA A 149 7.01 26.72 -5.63
N PHE A 150 7.01 25.77 -4.69
CA PHE A 150 8.14 24.87 -4.42
C PHE A 150 7.99 23.49 -5.10
N ALA A 151 6.78 23.10 -5.49
CA ALA A 151 6.52 21.84 -6.20
C ALA A 151 7.13 21.83 -7.61
N ASN A 152 7.93 20.80 -7.93
CA ASN A 152 8.60 20.56 -9.22
C ASN A 152 9.38 21.79 -9.73
N SER A 153 9.86 22.61 -8.78
CA SER A 153 10.32 23.97 -9.07
C SER A 153 11.83 24.16 -8.91
N ASP A 154 12.56 23.16 -8.41
CA ASP A 154 14.01 23.22 -8.35
C ASP A 154 14.58 23.55 -9.75
N PRO A 155 15.47 24.56 -9.88
CA PRO A 155 15.89 25.05 -11.18
C PRO A 155 16.72 24.03 -11.97
N VAL A 156 17.49 23.16 -11.30
CA VAL A 156 18.29 22.12 -11.93
C VAL A 156 17.39 20.96 -12.34
N TYR A 157 16.43 20.58 -11.50
CA TYR A 157 15.40 19.60 -11.85
C TYR A 157 14.60 20.04 -13.07
N ARG A 158 14.19 21.30 -13.16
CA ARG A 158 13.48 21.83 -14.33
C ARG A 158 14.31 21.78 -15.61
N GLN A 159 15.63 21.96 -15.52
CA GLN A 159 16.54 21.76 -16.65
C GLN A 159 16.58 20.29 -17.07
N LEU A 160 16.62 19.35 -16.13
CA LEU A 160 16.57 17.90 -16.43
C LEU A 160 15.24 17.50 -17.07
N ARG A 161 14.12 17.96 -16.50
CA ARG A 161 12.78 17.63 -17.00
C ARG A 161 12.59 18.10 -18.45
N ASN A 162 13.11 19.29 -18.77
CA ASN A 162 13.04 19.91 -20.09
C ASN A 162 14.30 19.68 -20.94
N ASN A 163 15.16 18.73 -20.57
CA ASN A 163 16.43 18.54 -21.26
C ASN A 163 16.21 18.19 -22.74
N GLY A 164 17.11 18.70 -23.58
CA GLY A 164 17.13 18.53 -25.03
C GLY A 164 18.41 17.85 -25.51
N LEU A 165 18.63 17.90 -26.82
CA LEU A 165 19.82 17.35 -27.46
C LEU A 165 20.95 18.40 -27.48
N GLY A 166 22.18 17.93 -27.32
CA GLY A 166 23.42 18.68 -27.45
C GLY A 166 24.22 18.25 -28.67
N ASP A 167 25.55 18.19 -28.51
CA ASP A 167 26.47 17.87 -29.61
C ASP A 167 26.36 16.39 -30.05
N THR A 168 26.47 16.16 -31.36
CA THR A 168 26.46 14.82 -31.98
C THR A 168 27.82 14.50 -32.61
N PHE A 169 28.26 13.25 -32.44
CA PHE A 169 29.51 12.73 -32.97
C PHE A 169 29.28 11.42 -33.73
N ARG A 170 30.10 11.16 -34.75
CA ARG A 170 30.14 9.84 -35.42
C ARG A 170 30.71 8.80 -34.47
N CYS A 171 30.10 7.63 -34.46
CA CYS A 171 30.48 6.51 -33.61
C CYS A 171 30.69 5.28 -34.48
N GLU A 172 31.92 4.77 -34.53
CA GLU A 172 32.31 3.61 -35.34
C GLU A 172 33.17 2.68 -34.48
N ASN A 173 32.81 1.40 -34.42
CA ASN A 173 33.51 0.35 -33.67
C ASN A 173 33.87 0.75 -32.22
N PHE A 174 32.93 1.39 -31.52
CA PHE A 174 33.13 1.76 -30.12
C PHE A 174 32.54 0.69 -29.20
N THR A 175 33.35 0.21 -28.27
CA THR A 175 32.94 -0.78 -27.27
C THR A 175 32.91 -0.14 -25.90
N LEU A 176 31.76 -0.21 -25.24
CA LEU A 176 31.53 0.29 -23.90
C LEU A 176 31.24 -0.89 -22.95
N PRO A 177 32.25 -1.40 -22.24
CA PRO A 177 32.06 -2.42 -21.22
C PRO A 177 31.57 -1.77 -19.91
N ILE A 178 30.45 -2.25 -19.38
CA ILE A 178 29.89 -1.83 -18.09
C ILE A 178 29.65 -3.09 -17.24
N ASP A 179 30.57 -3.36 -16.31
CA ASP A 179 30.58 -4.56 -15.47
C ASP A 179 30.50 -5.89 -16.27
N VAL A 180 29.34 -6.57 -16.27
CA VAL A 180 29.09 -7.79 -17.07
C VAL A 180 28.40 -7.54 -18.42
N GLY A 181 27.94 -6.32 -18.67
CA GLY A 181 27.32 -5.89 -19.92
C GLY A 181 28.35 -5.26 -20.87
N THR A 182 28.20 -5.47 -22.17
CA THR A 182 29.04 -4.84 -23.20
C THR A 182 28.16 -4.29 -24.30
N PHE A 183 28.30 -2.98 -24.59
CA PHE A 183 27.64 -2.32 -25.70
C PHE A 183 28.64 -2.11 -26.83
N GLU A 184 28.43 -2.78 -27.95
CA GLU A 184 29.22 -2.64 -29.17
C GLU A 184 28.46 -1.72 -30.14
N LEU A 185 28.89 -0.46 -30.23
CA LEU A 185 28.34 0.53 -31.14
C LEU A 185 29.10 0.45 -32.46
N LYS A 186 28.64 -0.41 -33.37
CA LYS A 186 29.34 -0.81 -34.60
C LYS A 186 29.45 0.34 -35.59
N SER A 187 28.34 1.02 -35.88
CA SER A 187 28.30 2.20 -36.75
C SER A 187 27.10 3.09 -36.41
N GLY A 188 27.23 4.41 -36.55
CA GLY A 188 26.14 5.35 -36.26
C GLY A 188 26.59 6.68 -35.66
N THR A 189 25.78 7.22 -34.76
CA THR A 189 26.06 8.48 -34.06
C THR A 189 25.75 8.38 -32.57
N ILE A 190 26.50 9.13 -31.77
CA ILE A 190 26.17 9.42 -30.37
C ILE A 190 25.82 10.90 -30.27
N THR A 191 24.63 11.20 -29.78
CA THR A 191 24.17 12.54 -29.44
C THR A 191 24.14 12.68 -27.93
N PHE A 192 24.96 13.58 -27.40
CA PHE A 192 24.92 13.91 -25.98
C PHE A 192 23.69 14.76 -25.68
N LEU A 193 23.09 14.60 -24.51
CA LEU A 193 22.04 15.52 -24.06
C LEU A 193 22.64 16.90 -23.77
N ALA A 194 21.82 17.95 -23.75
CA ALA A 194 22.32 19.25 -23.33
C ALA A 194 22.84 19.18 -21.89
N THR A 195 23.94 19.90 -21.62
CA THR A 195 24.53 19.93 -20.28
C THR A 195 23.57 20.58 -19.29
N VAL A 196 23.49 19.99 -18.10
CA VAL A 196 22.67 20.52 -17.00
C VAL A 196 23.61 20.86 -15.86
N ASN A 197 23.54 22.10 -15.36
CA ASN A 197 24.47 22.60 -14.34
C ASN A 197 25.95 22.30 -14.68
N LYS A 198 26.32 22.41 -15.97
CA LYS A 198 27.65 22.11 -16.53
C LYS A 198 28.05 20.62 -16.53
N SER A 199 27.14 19.71 -16.22
CA SER A 199 27.38 18.27 -16.22
C SER A 199 26.73 17.60 -17.44
N GLN A 200 27.45 16.64 -18.03
CA GLN A 200 26.89 15.71 -19.00
C GLN A 200 26.23 14.55 -18.23
N THR A 201 24.97 14.26 -18.54
CA THR A 201 24.17 13.26 -17.77
C THR A 201 23.49 12.22 -18.63
N GLY A 202 23.69 12.27 -19.94
CA GLY A 202 23.13 11.28 -20.84
C GLY A 202 23.64 11.40 -22.26
N ALA A 203 23.42 10.32 -22.99
CA ALA A 203 23.80 10.16 -24.39
C ALA A 203 22.77 9.29 -25.10
N ILE A 204 22.64 9.47 -26.41
CA ILE A 204 21.72 8.72 -27.26
C ILE A 204 22.52 8.16 -28.41
N PHE A 205 22.54 6.84 -28.54
CA PHE A 205 23.06 6.18 -29.72
C PHE A 205 21.94 5.91 -30.72
N VAL A 206 22.21 6.21 -32.00
CA VAL A 206 21.38 5.80 -33.14
C VAL A 206 22.31 5.19 -34.18
N GLY A 207 22.05 3.93 -34.58
CA GLY A 207 22.89 3.21 -35.52
C GLY A 207 22.71 1.70 -35.47
N GLN A 208 23.79 0.95 -35.70
CA GLN A 208 23.84 -0.49 -35.50
C GLN A 208 24.63 -0.79 -34.22
N GLY A 209 23.92 -1.23 -33.19
CA GLY A 209 24.48 -1.62 -31.91
C GLY A 209 24.25 -3.10 -31.61
N HIS A 210 25.11 -3.69 -30.80
CA HIS A 210 24.92 -5.02 -30.24
C HIS A 210 25.22 -4.98 -28.74
N PHE A 211 24.36 -5.60 -27.94
CA PHE A 211 24.51 -5.72 -26.50
C PHE A 211 24.69 -7.20 -26.14
N THR A 212 25.71 -7.46 -25.33
CA THR A 212 25.96 -8.77 -24.76
C THR A 212 26.02 -8.65 -23.24
N LEU A 213 25.29 -9.51 -22.53
CA LEU A 213 25.47 -9.73 -21.09
C LEU A 213 25.85 -11.18 -20.84
N LYS A 214 26.98 -11.36 -20.16
CA LYS A 214 27.47 -12.66 -19.72
C LYS A 214 27.41 -12.80 -18.20
N PRO A 215 26.47 -13.59 -17.64
CA PRO A 215 26.37 -13.81 -16.21
C PRO A 215 27.68 -14.36 -15.61
N TYR A 216 27.99 -13.92 -14.39
CA TYR A 216 29.15 -14.43 -13.63
C TYR A 216 28.82 -15.71 -12.86
N ALA A 217 27.65 -15.78 -12.22
CA ALA A 217 27.24 -16.90 -11.38
C ALA A 217 26.43 -17.95 -12.14
N THR A 218 26.61 -19.23 -11.78
CA THR A 218 25.91 -20.37 -12.43
C THR A 218 24.39 -20.28 -12.31
N VAL A 219 23.86 -19.78 -11.19
CA VAL A 219 22.42 -19.61 -10.99
C VAL A 219 21.85 -18.64 -12.04
N ASP A 220 22.52 -17.52 -12.29
CA ASP A 220 22.11 -16.55 -13.31
C ASP A 220 22.36 -17.02 -14.73
N THR A 221 23.39 -17.84 -14.99
CA THR A 221 23.54 -18.50 -16.30
C THR A 221 22.36 -19.41 -16.59
N ASN A 222 21.88 -20.19 -15.60
CA ASN A 222 20.71 -21.03 -15.76
C ASN A 222 19.43 -20.22 -15.95
N GLU A 223 19.28 -19.12 -15.21
CA GLU A 223 18.14 -18.21 -15.37
C GLU A 223 18.18 -17.53 -16.74
N MET A 224 19.36 -17.15 -17.23
CA MET A 224 19.54 -16.60 -18.57
C MET A 224 19.10 -17.59 -19.66
N VAL A 225 19.50 -18.87 -19.54
CA VAL A 225 19.03 -19.92 -20.46
C VAL A 225 17.51 -20.03 -20.46
N ARG A 226 16.89 -19.95 -19.27
CA ARG A 226 15.43 -20.02 -19.13
C ARG A 226 14.71 -18.82 -19.73
N ARG A 227 15.30 -17.62 -19.63
CA ARG A 227 14.71 -16.34 -20.02
C ARG A 227 14.99 -15.95 -21.46
N ALA A 228 16.27 -15.93 -21.83
CA ALA A 228 16.78 -15.52 -23.14
C ALA A 228 16.99 -16.69 -24.12
N GLY A 229 16.95 -17.94 -23.64
CA GLY A 229 17.15 -19.14 -24.47
C GLY A 229 18.62 -19.54 -24.67
N GLY A 230 19.57 -18.79 -24.09
CA GLY A 230 21.01 -19.04 -24.18
C GLY A 230 21.74 -18.65 -22.88
N PRO A 231 23.02 -19.02 -22.73
CA PRO A 231 23.80 -18.72 -21.52
C PRO A 231 24.22 -17.24 -21.40
N THR A 232 24.00 -16.46 -22.46
CA THR A 232 24.21 -15.01 -22.53
C THR A 232 22.92 -14.35 -23.02
N ALA A 233 22.69 -13.09 -22.63
CA ALA A 233 21.71 -12.26 -23.32
C ALA A 233 22.42 -11.54 -24.47
N GLU A 234 21.87 -11.67 -25.67
CA GLU A 234 22.35 -11.02 -26.88
C GLU A 234 21.20 -10.19 -27.45
N GLU A 235 21.46 -8.92 -27.77
CA GLU A 235 20.46 -8.02 -28.32
C GLU A 235 21.08 -7.10 -29.37
N ASP A 236 20.63 -7.22 -30.62
CA ASP A 236 20.89 -6.17 -31.61
C ASP A 236 19.95 -4.99 -31.34
N PHE A 237 20.46 -3.77 -31.35
CA PHE A 237 19.66 -2.57 -31.13
C PHE A 237 19.99 -1.46 -32.12
N THR A 238 18.98 -0.65 -32.43
CA THR A 238 19.15 0.50 -33.32
C THR A 238 19.21 1.82 -32.57
N GLU A 239 18.63 1.85 -31.37
CA GLU A 239 18.57 3.03 -30.52
C GLU A 239 18.90 2.62 -29.08
N ALA A 240 19.72 3.41 -28.40
CA ALA A 240 19.95 3.27 -26.97
C ALA A 240 20.01 4.65 -26.31
N VAL A 241 19.24 4.85 -25.24
CA VAL A 241 19.33 6.04 -24.39
C VAL A 241 20.10 5.67 -23.14
N PHE A 242 21.16 6.40 -22.86
CA PHE A 242 22.00 6.27 -21.66
C PHE A 242 21.71 7.44 -20.71
N ARG A 243 21.44 7.14 -19.44
CA ARG A 243 21.32 8.11 -18.35
C ARG A 243 22.26 7.71 -17.23
N PHE A 244 23.11 8.64 -16.81
CA PHE A 244 24.23 8.32 -15.93
C PHE A 244 24.61 9.50 -15.03
N SER A 245 25.29 9.20 -13.93
CA SER A 245 25.89 10.19 -13.05
C SER A 245 27.07 10.90 -13.74
N PRO A 246 27.38 12.18 -13.42
CA PRO A 246 28.37 12.97 -14.16
C PRO A 246 29.76 12.34 -14.28
N ASP A 247 30.18 11.56 -13.28
CA ASP A 247 31.46 10.83 -13.24
C ASP A 247 31.57 9.73 -14.32
N GLN A 248 30.44 9.24 -14.85
CA GLN A 248 30.42 8.22 -15.90
C GLN A 248 30.63 8.80 -17.31
N PHE A 249 30.62 10.12 -17.48
CA PHE A 249 30.82 10.72 -18.79
C PHE A 249 32.17 10.37 -19.42
N SER A 250 33.22 10.18 -18.61
CA SER A 250 34.56 9.83 -19.11
C SER A 250 34.59 8.55 -19.93
N GLN A 251 33.62 7.64 -19.70
CA GLN A 251 33.47 6.41 -20.47
C GLN A 251 33.20 6.67 -21.97
N PHE A 252 32.70 7.86 -22.33
CA PHE A 252 32.37 8.24 -23.70
C PHE A 252 33.40 9.17 -24.36
N GLU A 253 34.50 9.51 -23.69
CA GLU A 253 35.46 10.51 -24.20
C GLU A 253 36.03 10.16 -25.58
N SER A 254 36.29 8.87 -25.83
CA SER A 254 36.81 8.40 -27.12
C SER A 254 35.84 8.61 -28.29
N THR A 255 34.57 8.88 -28.01
CA THR A 255 33.54 9.15 -29.02
C THR A 255 33.49 10.61 -29.46
N LEU A 256 34.15 11.54 -28.74
CA LEU A 256 34.13 13.00 -28.98
C LEU A 256 34.95 13.46 -30.21
N GLY A 257 35.15 12.59 -31.20
CA GLY A 257 35.94 12.85 -32.39
C GLY A 257 35.20 13.68 -33.45
N THR A 258 34.82 13.04 -34.56
CA THR A 258 34.22 13.74 -35.70
C THR A 258 32.79 14.16 -35.39
N ARG A 259 32.55 15.47 -35.23
CA ARG A 259 31.19 16.03 -35.13
C ARG A 259 30.35 15.65 -36.34
N ALA A 260 29.08 15.41 -36.12
CA ALA A 260 28.09 15.10 -37.14
C ALA A 260 26.81 15.93 -36.92
N ASN A 261 25.95 15.94 -37.94
CA ASN A 261 24.60 16.49 -37.76
C ASN A 261 23.80 15.55 -36.85
N THR A 262 23.00 16.13 -35.95
CA THR A 262 22.09 15.37 -35.10
C THR A 262 21.00 14.71 -35.96
N PRO A 263 20.89 13.36 -35.95
CA PRO A 263 19.84 12.68 -36.70
C PRO A 263 18.46 12.93 -36.06
N ALA A 264 17.40 12.94 -36.87
CA ALA A 264 16.04 13.14 -36.36
C ALA A 264 15.61 12.01 -35.41
N GLU A 265 16.11 10.81 -35.67
CA GLU A 265 15.95 9.61 -34.87
C GLU A 265 16.45 9.79 -33.43
N ALA A 266 17.47 10.62 -33.17
CA ALA A 266 17.93 10.86 -31.81
C ALA A 266 16.86 11.59 -30.97
N ALA A 267 16.11 12.52 -31.58
CA ALA A 267 15.01 13.20 -30.92
C ALA A 267 13.84 12.24 -30.66
N SER A 268 13.52 11.40 -31.66
CA SER A 268 12.48 10.37 -31.52
C SER A 268 12.83 9.35 -30.44
N ALA A 269 14.05 8.82 -30.42
CA ALA A 269 14.53 7.89 -29.40
C ALA A 269 14.43 8.49 -27.99
N PHE A 270 14.80 9.77 -27.84
CA PHE A 270 14.68 10.43 -26.54
C PHE A 270 13.22 10.61 -26.11
N GLN A 271 12.33 10.97 -27.05
CA GLN A 271 10.92 11.13 -26.75
C GLN A 271 10.28 9.79 -26.39
N HIS A 272 10.56 8.72 -27.14
CA HIS A 272 10.11 7.37 -26.80
C HIS A 272 10.59 6.93 -25.41
N TRP A 273 11.84 7.26 -25.06
CA TRP A 273 12.35 7.00 -23.72
C TRP A 273 11.55 7.77 -22.66
N LYS A 274 11.32 9.08 -22.86
CA LYS A 274 10.50 9.90 -21.95
C LYS A 274 9.10 9.30 -21.77
N ASP A 275 8.44 8.92 -22.87
CA ASP A 275 7.09 8.36 -22.84
C ASP A 275 7.03 7.05 -22.04
N LYS A 276 8.09 6.23 -22.08
CA LYS A 276 8.16 4.96 -21.36
C LYS A 276 8.51 5.09 -19.88
N VAL A 277 9.44 5.97 -19.51
CA VAL A 277 9.93 6.05 -18.12
C VAL A 277 9.17 7.08 -17.29
N ARG A 278 8.50 8.05 -17.93
CA ARG A 278 7.73 9.09 -17.24
C ARG A 278 6.24 8.78 -17.19
N HIS A 279 5.77 7.65 -17.72
CA HIS A 279 4.37 7.26 -17.63
C HIS A 279 4.18 6.16 -16.59
N ARG A 280 3.04 6.19 -15.89
CA ARG A 280 2.65 5.18 -14.91
C ARG A 280 1.28 4.62 -15.26
N HIS A 281 1.21 3.31 -15.45
CA HIS A 281 -0.04 2.60 -15.65
C HIS A 281 -0.78 2.42 -14.32
N GLU A 282 -2.03 2.90 -14.24
CA GLU A 282 -2.86 2.66 -13.04
C GLU A 282 -3.27 1.19 -12.91
N MET A 283 -3.28 0.44 -14.03
CA MET A 283 -3.49 -1.01 -14.06
C MET A 283 -2.39 -1.65 -14.91
N PRO A 284 -1.39 -2.30 -14.29
CA PRO A 284 -0.30 -2.93 -15.03
C PRO A 284 -0.79 -4.14 -15.83
N GLU A 285 -0.27 -4.31 -17.04
CA GLU A 285 -0.51 -5.45 -17.93
C GLU A 285 0.48 -6.60 -17.70
N GLY A 286 1.65 -6.29 -17.14
CA GLY A 286 2.74 -7.23 -16.86
C GLY A 286 3.33 -7.13 -15.45
N MET A 287 4.29 -8.01 -15.18
CA MET A 287 5.01 -8.07 -13.91
C MET A 287 5.99 -6.91 -13.77
N THR A 288 6.72 -6.58 -14.85
CA THR A 288 7.67 -5.46 -14.80
C THR A 288 6.97 -4.12 -14.57
N GLU A 289 5.84 -3.87 -15.22
CA GLU A 289 5.00 -2.70 -14.97
C GLU A 289 4.49 -2.68 -13.53
N ALA A 290 4.00 -3.81 -13.01
CA ALA A 290 3.50 -3.89 -11.63
C ALA A 290 4.58 -3.56 -10.58
N PHE A 291 5.84 -3.92 -10.84
CA PHE A 291 6.95 -3.62 -9.93
C PHE A 291 7.51 -2.22 -10.14
N LEU A 292 7.90 -1.89 -11.37
CA LEU A 292 8.64 -0.68 -11.70
C LEU A 292 7.76 0.58 -11.71
N GLU A 293 6.44 0.43 -11.88
CA GLU A 293 5.49 1.55 -11.97
C GLU A 293 4.53 1.61 -10.78
N SER A 294 4.89 0.98 -9.67
CA SER A 294 4.09 0.98 -8.44
C SER A 294 4.08 2.37 -7.74
N ASP A 295 3.90 2.41 -6.43
CA ASP A 295 3.90 3.66 -5.65
C ASP A 295 5.30 4.30 -5.53
N THR A 296 6.35 3.56 -5.91
CA THR A 296 7.76 3.97 -5.82
C THR A 296 8.46 4.00 -7.20
N ILE A 297 7.69 4.29 -8.27
CA ILE A 297 8.22 4.46 -9.64
C ILE A 297 9.45 5.38 -9.65
N ASP A 298 10.47 5.01 -10.42
CA ASP A 298 11.68 5.83 -10.51
C ASP A 298 11.42 7.13 -11.28
N ASN A 299 11.86 8.25 -10.71
CA ASN A 299 12.02 9.50 -11.44
C ASN A 299 13.51 9.65 -11.79
N VAL A 300 13.88 9.23 -13.00
CA VAL A 300 15.28 9.21 -13.46
C VAL A 300 15.92 10.60 -13.40
N ASP A 301 15.13 11.67 -13.59
CA ASP A 301 15.64 13.03 -13.51
C ASP A 301 15.91 13.47 -12.06
N ALA A 302 15.13 13.01 -11.08
CA ALA A 302 15.42 13.24 -9.66
C ALA A 302 16.67 12.47 -9.21
N ASP A 303 16.90 11.26 -9.72
CA ASP A 303 18.10 10.48 -9.41
C ASP A 303 19.36 11.15 -10.01
N VAL A 304 19.27 11.67 -11.25
CA VAL A 304 20.36 12.48 -11.85
C VAL A 304 20.58 13.79 -11.08
N LEU A 305 19.52 14.43 -10.58
CA LEU A 305 19.63 15.64 -9.76
C LEU A 305 20.50 15.41 -8.52
N ALA A 306 20.28 14.29 -7.82
CA ALA A 306 21.07 13.92 -6.65
C ALA A 306 22.57 13.83 -6.99
N ALA A 307 22.91 13.20 -8.12
CA ALA A 307 24.28 13.07 -8.61
C ALA A 307 24.91 14.40 -9.08
N ILE A 308 24.12 15.35 -9.60
CA ILE A 308 24.60 16.69 -9.94
C ILE A 308 24.93 17.48 -8.67
N TYR A 309 24.08 17.39 -7.64
CA TYR A 309 24.28 18.14 -6.40
C TYR A 309 25.38 17.57 -5.51
N ASN A 310 25.67 16.28 -5.61
CA ASN A 310 26.71 15.64 -4.83
C ASN A 310 27.69 14.87 -5.71
N SER A 311 28.92 15.36 -5.85
CA SER A 311 29.97 14.63 -6.57
C SER A 311 30.41 13.33 -5.88
N LYS A 312 29.98 13.10 -4.64
CA LYS A 312 30.16 11.84 -3.90
C LYS A 312 28.92 10.96 -3.95
N HIS A 313 27.88 11.35 -4.71
CA HIS A 313 26.71 10.52 -4.92
C HIS A 313 27.14 9.17 -5.50
N PRO A 314 26.54 8.06 -5.06
CA PRO A 314 26.83 6.75 -5.63
C PRO A 314 26.62 6.75 -7.15
N SER A 315 27.64 6.32 -7.88
CA SER A 315 27.60 6.29 -9.35
C SER A 315 26.48 5.39 -9.86
N PHE A 316 25.88 5.77 -10.99
CA PHE A 316 24.95 4.91 -11.72
C PHE A 316 25.07 5.08 -13.23
N PHE A 317 24.67 4.03 -13.94
CA PHE A 317 24.58 3.95 -15.38
C PHE A 317 23.35 3.13 -15.78
N ASN A 318 22.37 3.78 -16.41
CA ASN A 318 21.16 3.15 -16.92
C ASN A 318 21.16 3.23 -18.46
N ALA A 319 20.92 2.09 -19.12
CA ALA A 319 20.75 2.01 -20.57
C ALA A 319 19.35 1.47 -20.90
N TYR A 320 18.70 2.11 -21.86
CA TYR A 320 17.36 1.77 -22.35
C TYR A 320 17.46 1.51 -23.86
N MET A 321 17.31 0.26 -24.27
CA MET A 321 17.57 -0.19 -25.63
C MET A 321 16.26 -0.47 -26.38
N HIS A 322 16.16 0.06 -27.59
CA HIS A 322 15.18 -0.39 -28.57
C HIS A 322 15.84 -1.48 -29.44
N GLY A 323 15.67 -2.71 -28.98
CA GLY A 323 16.28 -3.90 -29.58
C GLY A 323 15.40 -4.63 -30.60
N THR A 324 16.00 -5.67 -31.17
CA THR A 324 15.32 -6.74 -31.91
C THR A 324 15.78 -8.10 -31.35
N PRO A 325 14.87 -8.89 -30.74
CA PRO A 325 13.42 -8.72 -30.77
C PRO A 325 12.82 -7.81 -29.68
N HIS A 326 13.58 -7.34 -28.69
CA HIS A 326 13.03 -6.72 -27.48
C HIS A 326 12.94 -5.20 -27.57
N LYS A 327 11.72 -4.66 -27.45
CA LYS A 327 11.45 -3.23 -27.69
C LYS A 327 11.77 -2.32 -26.52
N ASP A 328 11.99 -2.88 -25.32
CA ASP A 328 12.36 -2.15 -24.11
C ASP A 328 13.22 -3.04 -23.19
N LEU A 329 14.46 -3.24 -23.61
CA LEU A 329 15.46 -3.93 -22.81
C LEU A 329 16.24 -2.89 -21.99
N ARG A 330 16.22 -3.02 -20.67
CA ARG A 330 16.82 -2.06 -19.73
C ARG A 330 17.97 -2.71 -18.98
N PHE A 331 19.13 -2.07 -19.01
CA PHE A 331 20.29 -2.46 -18.21
C PHE A 331 20.54 -1.38 -17.15
N PHE A 332 20.67 -1.80 -15.89
CA PHE A 332 20.91 -0.92 -14.77
C PHE A 332 22.21 -1.30 -14.07
N LEU A 333 23.04 -0.30 -13.78
CA LEU A 333 24.13 -0.37 -12.81
C LEU A 333 23.92 0.77 -11.80
N ARG A 334 23.62 0.45 -10.55
CA ARG A 334 23.32 1.42 -9.48
C ARG A 334 24.05 1.01 -8.21
N THR A 335 25.11 1.74 -7.86
CA THR A 335 26.10 1.26 -6.87
C THR A 335 25.65 1.25 -5.42
N ARG A 336 24.54 1.93 -5.07
CA ARG A 336 24.08 1.99 -3.68
C ARG A 336 22.59 1.75 -3.48
N VAL A 337 21.68 2.33 -4.25
CA VAL A 337 20.23 2.12 -4.02
C VAL A 337 19.70 0.76 -4.50
N GLY A 338 20.59 -0.10 -5.03
CA GLY A 338 20.21 -1.32 -5.72
C GLY A 338 19.77 -1.06 -7.16
N ALA A 339 19.90 -2.06 -8.02
CA ALA A 339 19.54 -2.00 -9.43
C ALA A 339 18.01 -1.84 -9.62
N ILE A 340 17.22 -2.45 -8.72
CA ILE A 340 15.76 -2.44 -8.72
C ILE A 340 15.26 -2.19 -7.28
N PRO A 341 15.32 -0.94 -6.79
CA PRO A 341 14.95 -0.60 -5.41
C PRO A 341 13.52 -1.00 -5.03
N GLN A 342 12.60 -1.10 -6.01
CA GLN A 342 11.20 -1.50 -5.80
C GLN A 342 11.04 -2.92 -5.25
N MET A 343 12.09 -3.73 -5.32
CA MET A 343 12.13 -5.07 -4.72
C MET A 343 13.17 -5.19 -3.62
N ASP A 344 13.68 -4.09 -3.06
CA ASP A 344 14.73 -4.15 -2.04
C ASP A 344 15.94 -4.97 -2.51
N SER A 345 16.38 -4.72 -3.75
CA SER A 345 17.49 -5.45 -4.38
C SER A 345 18.81 -5.04 -3.74
N PRO A 346 19.62 -5.97 -3.21
CA PRO A 346 20.95 -5.67 -2.70
C PRO A 346 21.98 -5.63 -3.83
N GLU A 347 21.61 -6.07 -5.04
CA GLU A 347 22.45 -6.11 -6.22
C GLU A 347 22.54 -4.75 -6.92
N GLU A 348 23.72 -4.44 -7.45
CA GLU A 348 23.98 -3.22 -8.21
C GLU A 348 23.64 -3.35 -9.70
N VAL A 349 23.62 -4.56 -10.27
CA VAL A 349 23.52 -4.76 -11.71
C VAL A 349 22.29 -5.58 -12.09
N ALA A 350 21.45 -5.08 -13.00
CA ALA A 350 20.29 -5.80 -13.50
C ALA A 350 20.07 -5.67 -15.00
N LEU A 351 19.40 -6.68 -15.58
CA LEU A 351 18.86 -6.66 -16.93
C LEU A 351 17.37 -7.01 -16.87
N VAL A 352 16.53 -6.12 -17.39
CA VAL A 352 15.07 -6.22 -17.35
C VAL A 352 14.51 -6.09 -18.76
N ASN A 353 13.71 -7.05 -19.18
CA ASN A 353 12.91 -6.92 -20.40
C ASN A 353 11.51 -6.45 -20.01
N CYS A 354 11.20 -5.18 -20.27
CA CYS A 354 9.90 -4.59 -19.98
C CYS A 354 8.96 -4.85 -21.17
N ASP A 355 8.14 -5.89 -21.08
CA ASP A 355 7.27 -6.34 -22.16
C ASP A 355 5.87 -6.59 -21.58
N GLY A 356 5.20 -5.51 -21.16
CA GLY A 356 3.86 -5.55 -20.54
C GLY A 356 2.91 -6.52 -21.23
N GLY A 357 2.42 -7.51 -20.49
CA GLY A 357 1.53 -8.56 -21.02
C GLY A 357 2.17 -9.59 -21.96
N GLY A 358 3.44 -9.43 -22.33
CA GLY A 358 4.22 -10.32 -23.19
C GLY A 358 4.77 -11.56 -22.47
N MET A 359 5.22 -12.55 -23.25
CA MET A 359 5.70 -13.84 -22.71
C MET A 359 7.15 -13.81 -22.21
N ASN A 360 7.90 -12.76 -22.58
CA ASN A 360 9.31 -12.59 -22.23
C ASN A 360 9.49 -11.53 -21.12
N ASP A 361 8.40 -11.00 -20.58
CA ASP A 361 8.40 -10.02 -19.50
C ASP A 361 9.14 -10.52 -18.25
N GLY A 362 9.95 -9.64 -17.66
CA GLY A 362 10.53 -9.87 -16.34
C GLY A 362 12.00 -9.48 -16.21
N ILE A 363 12.52 -9.78 -15.02
CA ILE A 363 13.92 -9.53 -14.64
C ILE A 363 14.75 -10.76 -15.03
N TRP A 364 15.67 -10.57 -15.98
CA TRP A 364 16.47 -11.64 -16.54
C TRP A 364 17.77 -11.85 -15.76
N TYR A 365 18.31 -10.77 -15.21
CA TYR A 365 19.55 -10.76 -14.45
C TYR A 365 19.46 -9.76 -13.30
N SER A 366 19.97 -10.12 -12.13
CA SER A 366 20.20 -9.22 -10.99
C SER A 366 21.35 -9.81 -10.18
N GLN A 367 22.51 -9.15 -10.12
CA GLN A 367 23.68 -9.59 -9.36
C GLN A 367 24.48 -8.40 -8.82
N HIS A 368 25.21 -8.67 -7.74
CA HIS A 368 26.24 -7.78 -7.22
C HIS A 368 27.29 -7.48 -8.29
N LEU A 369 28.06 -6.41 -8.08
CA LEU A 369 29.15 -6.06 -9.01
C LEU A 369 30.07 -7.27 -9.21
N LYS A 370 30.53 -7.48 -10.44
CA LYS A 370 31.48 -8.56 -10.75
C LYS A 370 32.72 -8.48 -9.86
N SER A 371 33.17 -7.26 -9.55
CA SER A 371 34.32 -7.04 -8.67
C SER A 371 34.09 -7.59 -7.25
N GLU A 372 32.89 -7.44 -6.71
CA GLU A 372 32.52 -7.95 -5.39
C GLU A 372 32.35 -9.47 -5.38
N LEU A 373 31.80 -10.03 -6.46
CA LEU A 373 31.68 -11.48 -6.64
C LEU A 373 33.05 -12.15 -6.76
N VAL A 374 33.98 -11.54 -7.49
CA VAL A 374 35.38 -12.00 -7.60
C VAL A 374 36.11 -11.86 -6.26
N ALA A 375 35.87 -10.78 -5.52
CA ALA A 375 36.46 -10.53 -4.21
C ALA A 375 35.79 -11.32 -3.07
N HIS A 376 34.66 -11.98 -3.33
CA HIS A 376 33.81 -12.64 -2.34
C HIS A 376 33.33 -11.70 -1.21
N THR A 377 33.03 -10.44 -1.56
CA THR A 377 32.52 -9.40 -0.63
C THR A 377 31.04 -9.10 -0.81
N ALA A 378 30.42 -9.61 -1.88
CA ALA A 378 28.98 -9.49 -2.14
C ALA A 378 28.17 -10.04 -0.96
N SER A 379 27.14 -9.30 -0.54
CA SER A 379 26.22 -9.77 0.50
C SER A 379 24.88 -9.05 0.47
N SER A 380 23.81 -9.76 0.81
CA SER A 380 22.48 -9.16 0.99
C SER A 380 22.39 -8.17 2.14
N GLN A 381 23.40 -8.11 3.02
CA GLN A 381 23.44 -7.21 4.18
C GLN A 381 24.09 -5.85 3.89
N GLN A 382 24.47 -5.57 2.64
CA GLN A 382 25.09 -4.30 2.28
C GLN A 382 24.09 -3.15 2.45
N ASP A 383 24.46 -2.12 3.21
CA ASP A 383 23.58 -0.98 3.47
C ASP A 383 23.41 -0.12 2.21
N ARG A 384 22.23 -0.25 1.59
CA ARG A 384 21.85 0.42 0.34
C ARG A 384 21.20 1.79 0.54
N ARG A 385 21.04 2.22 1.79
CA ARG A 385 20.34 3.46 2.12
C ARG A 385 21.24 4.67 1.96
N LEU A 386 20.64 5.79 1.56
CA LEU A 386 21.28 7.11 1.53
C LEU A 386 21.09 7.86 2.85
N PHE A 387 19.98 7.59 3.54
CA PHE A 387 19.58 8.18 4.81
C PHE A 387 19.03 7.09 5.71
N ALA A 388 19.33 7.15 7.01
CA ALA A 388 18.72 6.30 8.03
C ALA A 388 17.56 7.03 8.69
N THR A 389 16.40 6.41 8.77
CA THR A 389 15.23 6.93 9.45
C THR A 389 15.27 6.55 10.92
N ARG A 390 14.97 7.51 11.80
CA ARG A 390 14.94 7.30 13.25
C ARG A 390 13.52 7.21 13.76
N CYS A 391 12.68 8.16 13.35
CA CYS A 391 11.35 8.31 13.90
C CYS A 391 10.41 9.01 12.91
N TYR A 392 9.14 8.64 13.00
CA TYR A 392 8.03 9.33 12.37
C TYR A 392 7.09 9.86 13.44
N ASN A 393 6.78 11.16 13.39
CA ASN A 393 5.64 11.75 14.09
C ASN A 393 4.57 12.10 13.05
N ILE A 394 3.43 11.43 13.09
CA ILE A 394 2.39 11.55 12.06
C ILE A 394 1.05 11.89 12.70
N GLU A 395 0.50 13.04 12.35
CA GLU A 395 -0.87 13.41 12.66
C GLU A 395 -1.73 13.23 11.41
N THR A 396 -2.80 12.45 11.51
CA THR A 396 -3.67 12.08 10.39
C THR A 396 -5.14 12.32 10.73
N VAL A 397 -5.84 13.00 9.83
CA VAL A 397 -7.30 13.18 9.87
C VAL A 397 -7.92 12.39 8.73
N ILE A 398 -8.86 11.50 9.06
CA ILE A 398 -9.72 10.83 8.07
C ILE A 398 -11.09 11.50 8.13
N GLY A 399 -11.45 12.22 7.07
CA GLY A 399 -12.74 12.89 6.98
C GLY A 399 -13.91 11.92 6.83
N LYS A 400 -15.15 12.42 6.99
CA LYS A 400 -16.39 11.64 6.76
C LYS A 400 -16.51 11.11 5.31
N ASN A 401 -15.81 11.75 4.37
CA ASN A 401 -15.70 11.32 2.97
C ASN A 401 -14.53 10.35 2.72
N ASN A 402 -13.87 9.87 3.78
CA ASN A 402 -12.67 9.02 3.74
C ASN A 402 -11.43 9.68 3.11
N HIS A 403 -11.48 10.99 2.89
CA HIS A 403 -10.31 11.75 2.46
C HIS A 403 -9.32 11.85 3.62
N LEU A 404 -8.05 11.62 3.33
CA LEU A 404 -6.97 11.64 4.31
C LEU A 404 -6.20 12.95 4.19
N PHE A 405 -5.97 13.61 5.32
CA PHE A 405 -5.05 14.73 5.46
C PHE A 405 -4.05 14.40 6.55
N SER A 406 -2.76 14.63 6.29
CA SER A 406 -1.71 14.27 7.24
C SER A 406 -0.58 15.29 7.24
N ARG A 407 0.06 15.40 8.40
CA ARG A 407 1.36 16.02 8.59
C ARG A 407 2.30 14.98 9.18
N ALA A 408 3.39 14.71 8.49
CA ALA A 408 4.44 13.80 8.95
C ALA A 408 5.74 14.57 9.17
N THR A 409 6.25 14.55 10.40
CA THR A 409 7.61 14.97 10.72
C THR A 409 8.50 13.74 10.74
N ILE A 410 9.51 13.72 9.88
CA ILE A 410 10.37 12.57 9.62
C ILE A 410 11.77 12.93 10.11
N MET A 411 12.27 12.21 11.11
CA MET A 411 13.63 12.37 11.63
C MET A 411 14.56 11.36 10.98
N PHE A 412 15.67 11.83 10.41
CA PHE A 412 16.63 11.02 9.66
C PHE A 412 18.08 11.49 9.87
N GLU A 413 19.02 10.63 9.51
CA GLU A 413 20.46 10.91 9.50
C GLU A 413 21.05 10.58 8.13
N PRO A 414 21.92 11.43 7.55
CA PRO A 414 22.61 11.07 6.31
C PRO A 414 23.62 9.94 6.52
N LEU A 415 23.60 8.96 5.61
CA LEU A 415 24.57 7.85 5.57
C LEU A 415 25.64 8.05 4.50
N VAL A 416 25.50 9.08 3.68
CA VAL A 416 26.43 9.47 2.63
C VAL A 416 26.71 10.96 2.77
N PRO A 417 27.98 11.38 2.85
CA PRO A 417 28.31 12.81 2.90
C PRO A 417 27.84 13.54 1.63
N GLY A 418 27.14 14.66 1.81
CA GLY A 418 26.73 15.55 0.72
C GLY A 418 25.35 15.25 0.12
N GLU A 419 24.70 14.15 0.49
CA GLU A 419 23.37 13.82 -0.03
C GLU A 419 22.31 14.81 0.46
N ARG A 420 21.44 15.25 -0.46
CA ARG A 420 20.40 16.26 -0.19
C ARG A 420 19.10 16.03 -0.94
N VAL A 421 18.95 14.90 -1.62
CA VAL A 421 17.73 14.51 -2.33
C VAL A 421 17.21 13.23 -1.71
N LEU A 422 16.02 13.27 -1.11
CA LEU A 422 15.41 12.15 -0.39
C LEU A 422 14.23 11.62 -1.22
N LYS A 423 14.20 10.31 -1.51
CA LYS A 423 13.08 9.62 -2.16
C LYS A 423 12.17 9.00 -1.12
N PHE A 424 10.86 9.13 -1.27
CA PHE A 424 9.88 8.52 -0.38
C PHE A 424 8.89 7.66 -1.18
N GLY A 425 8.53 6.51 -0.62
CA GLY A 425 7.32 5.80 -1.00
C GLY A 425 6.10 6.56 -0.47
N LEU A 426 5.22 6.96 -1.37
CA LEU A 426 3.97 7.63 -1.04
C LEU A 426 2.99 7.35 -2.17
N LEU A 427 1.77 6.91 -1.82
CA LEU A 427 0.72 6.62 -2.78
C LEU A 427 0.55 7.83 -3.72
N PRO A 428 0.67 7.70 -5.05
CA PRO A 428 0.68 8.86 -5.95
C PRO A 428 -0.57 9.74 -5.91
N THR A 429 -1.69 9.24 -5.37
CA THR A 429 -2.91 10.03 -5.12
C THR A 429 -2.87 10.86 -3.85
N LEU A 430 -1.95 10.60 -2.92
CA LEU A 430 -1.65 11.48 -1.80
C LEU A 430 -0.72 12.59 -2.28
N ARG A 431 -1.26 13.80 -2.37
CA ARG A 431 -0.55 14.95 -2.93
C ARG A 431 0.09 15.77 -1.83
N VAL A 432 1.39 15.97 -1.95
CA VAL A 432 2.15 16.85 -1.06
C VAL A 432 1.79 18.29 -1.36
N THR A 433 1.47 19.05 -0.32
CA THR A 433 1.10 20.47 -0.41
C THR A 433 2.21 21.38 0.08
N ARG A 434 3.04 20.90 1.01
CA ARG A 434 4.12 21.67 1.62
C ARG A 434 5.18 20.73 2.22
N VAL A 435 6.45 21.12 2.08
CA VAL A 435 7.57 20.49 2.79
C VAL A 435 8.37 21.60 3.45
N THR A 436 8.75 21.41 4.72
CA THR A 436 9.55 22.36 5.49
C THR A 436 10.73 21.70 6.18
N ASP A 437 11.81 22.46 6.38
CA ASP A 437 12.92 22.06 7.24
C ASP A 437 12.58 22.22 8.74
N GLU A 438 13.54 21.93 9.62
CA GLU A 438 13.40 22.07 11.07
C GLU A 438 13.08 23.49 11.53
N GLY A 439 13.53 24.50 10.77
CA GLY A 439 13.27 25.91 11.01
C GLY A 439 11.94 26.40 10.47
N GLY A 440 11.16 25.54 9.81
CA GLY A 440 9.89 25.87 9.17
C GLY A 440 10.03 26.57 7.82
N LYS A 441 11.23 26.57 7.22
CA LYS A 441 11.47 27.13 5.88
C LYS A 441 10.98 26.15 4.82
N ASP A 442 10.30 26.67 3.80
CA ASP A 442 9.82 25.86 2.68
C ASP A 442 10.98 25.27 1.87
N LEU A 443 10.85 23.98 1.54
CA LEU A 443 11.81 23.22 0.74
C LEU A 443 11.24 22.89 -0.63
N HIS A 444 12.13 22.81 -1.64
CA HIS A 444 11.77 22.27 -2.94
C HIS A 444 11.40 20.79 -2.83
N PHE A 445 10.41 20.37 -3.59
CA PHE A 445 10.03 18.96 -3.68
C PHE A 445 9.61 18.58 -5.09
N ILE A 446 9.75 17.29 -5.40
CA ILE A 446 9.36 16.71 -6.68
C ILE A 446 8.22 15.74 -6.41
N GLN A 447 7.11 15.94 -7.11
CA GLN A 447 6.01 15.00 -7.21
C GLN A 447 5.26 15.30 -8.52
N GLU A 448 5.60 14.60 -9.60
CA GLU A 448 4.91 14.74 -10.88
C GLU A 448 3.46 14.23 -10.81
N ASN A 449 2.74 14.28 -11.93
CA ASN A 449 1.37 13.79 -11.98
C ASN A 449 1.29 12.32 -11.52
N ARG A 450 0.19 11.91 -10.88
CA ARG A 450 -0.02 10.52 -10.43
C ARG A 450 -0.01 9.47 -11.56
N LYS A 451 -0.21 9.90 -12.81
CA LYS A 451 -0.13 9.06 -14.02
C LYS A 451 1.24 9.15 -14.71
N GLU A 452 2.17 9.86 -14.10
CA GLU A 452 3.54 9.98 -14.54
C GLU A 452 4.48 9.31 -13.51
N ASP A 453 5.79 9.58 -13.61
CA ASP A 453 6.84 9.25 -12.62
C ASP A 453 6.70 10.08 -11.32
N GLY A 454 5.50 10.02 -10.73
CA GLY A 454 5.01 10.88 -9.66
C GLY A 454 5.41 10.49 -8.24
N SER A 455 6.48 9.70 -8.08
CA SER A 455 7.08 9.43 -6.76
C SER A 455 7.48 10.74 -6.07
N PHE A 456 7.40 10.75 -4.74
CA PHE A 456 7.68 11.93 -3.94
C PHE A 456 9.18 12.01 -3.58
N TYR A 457 9.79 13.17 -3.85
CA TYR A 457 11.14 13.49 -3.41
C TYR A 457 11.18 14.85 -2.72
N THR A 458 12.03 15.00 -1.71
CA THR A 458 12.38 16.30 -1.11
C THR A 458 13.80 16.68 -1.49
N VAL A 459 14.02 17.96 -1.79
CA VAL A 459 15.34 18.54 -2.10
C VAL A 459 15.70 19.54 -1.01
N LEU A 460 16.72 19.21 -0.21
CA LEU A 460 17.26 20.11 0.80
C LEU A 460 18.12 21.19 0.13
N ASP A 461 18.07 22.42 0.65
CA ASP A 461 18.88 23.53 0.15
C ASP A 461 20.38 23.31 0.35
N GLU A 462 20.73 22.67 1.47
CA GLU A 462 22.08 22.31 1.86
C GLU A 462 22.13 20.84 2.31
N ALA A 463 23.30 20.22 2.19
CA ALA A 463 23.47 18.85 2.67
C ALA A 463 23.42 18.83 4.21
N PRO A 464 22.66 17.89 4.81
CA PRO A 464 22.58 17.75 6.25
C PRO A 464 23.92 17.29 6.81
N ALA A 465 24.23 17.75 8.03
CA ALA A 465 25.47 17.39 8.72
C ALA A 465 25.50 15.89 9.06
N MET A 466 26.64 15.23 8.77
CA MET A 466 26.86 13.82 9.12
C MET A 466 26.87 13.61 10.63
N GLY A 467 26.30 12.47 11.07
CA GLY A 467 26.29 12.07 12.49
C GLY A 467 25.34 12.87 13.38
N GLN A 468 24.47 13.69 12.79
CA GLN A 468 23.41 14.42 13.50
C GLN A 468 22.06 14.05 12.88
N ALA A 469 21.03 13.94 13.72
CA ALA A 469 19.67 13.78 13.26
C ALA A 469 19.13 15.14 12.76
N HIS A 470 18.40 15.08 11.65
CA HIS A 470 17.71 16.20 11.02
C HIS A 470 16.26 15.80 10.78
N SER A 471 15.40 16.78 10.54
CA SER A 471 14.00 16.54 10.28
C SER A 471 13.44 17.39 9.16
N ILE A 472 12.43 16.83 8.50
CA ILE A 472 11.55 17.57 7.60
C ILE A 472 10.12 17.34 8.04
N THR A 473 9.25 18.31 7.77
CA THR A 473 7.82 18.18 7.94
C THR A 473 7.12 18.23 6.59
N VAL A 474 6.33 17.19 6.29
CA VAL A 474 5.60 17.01 5.04
C VAL A 474 4.10 17.10 5.31
N GLU A 475 3.42 18.03 4.65
CA GLU A 475 1.95 18.14 4.65
C GLU A 475 1.42 17.55 3.34
N TYR A 476 0.44 16.64 3.45
CA TYR A 476 -0.11 15.92 2.29
C TYR A 476 -1.56 15.49 2.52
N GLY A 477 -2.27 15.23 1.43
CA GLY A 477 -3.63 14.68 1.51
C GLY A 477 -4.12 14.11 0.19
N GLY A 478 -5.14 13.25 0.27
CA GLY A 478 -5.70 12.60 -0.90
C GLY A 478 -6.67 11.47 -0.59
N ASP A 479 -7.06 10.78 -1.65
CA ASP A 479 -7.99 9.65 -1.63
C ASP A 479 -7.28 8.33 -1.97
N LYS A 480 -8.06 7.24 -2.06
CA LYS A 480 -7.62 5.88 -2.42
C LYS A 480 -6.73 5.17 -1.39
N VAL A 481 -6.56 5.74 -0.20
CA VAL A 481 -6.02 5.01 0.96
C VAL A 481 -7.05 4.00 1.46
N LEU A 482 -8.32 4.43 1.54
CA LEU A 482 -9.44 3.66 2.06
C LEU A 482 -10.47 3.38 0.96
N TYR A 483 -10.99 2.17 0.93
CA TYR A 483 -12.10 1.77 0.05
C TYR A 483 -13.24 1.26 0.92
N ASP A 484 -14.40 1.89 0.83
CA ASP A 484 -15.61 1.45 1.54
C ASP A 484 -16.03 0.07 1.02
N ALA A 485 -16.07 -0.90 1.91
CA ALA A 485 -16.45 -2.28 1.62
C ALA A 485 -17.88 -2.62 2.09
N GLY A 486 -18.64 -1.61 2.55
CA GLY A 486 -19.99 -1.75 3.07
C GLY A 486 -20.05 -2.16 4.54
N SER A 487 -21.22 -2.02 5.17
CA SER A 487 -21.44 -2.34 6.60
C SER A 487 -20.52 -1.62 7.60
N GLY A 488 -19.87 -0.51 7.20
CA GLY A 488 -18.84 0.12 8.04
C GLY A 488 -17.49 -0.59 8.04
N SER A 489 -17.28 -1.54 7.12
CA SER A 489 -15.99 -2.14 6.82
C SER A 489 -15.25 -1.31 5.77
N TYR A 490 -13.93 -1.22 5.91
CA TYR A 490 -13.07 -0.55 4.93
C TYR A 490 -11.89 -1.44 4.55
N TYR A 491 -11.53 -1.42 3.28
CA TYR A 491 -10.29 -1.99 2.80
C TYR A 491 -9.21 -0.91 2.77
N ILE A 492 -8.09 -1.16 3.44
CA ILE A 492 -6.91 -0.29 3.41
C ILE A 492 -6.07 -0.70 2.20
N GLY A 493 -6.04 0.17 1.17
CA GLY A 493 -5.31 -0.09 -0.07
C GLY A 493 -3.86 0.34 0.01
N ALA A 494 -3.58 1.57 0.46
CA ALA A 494 -2.22 2.03 0.68
C ALA A 494 -1.72 1.53 2.04
N ARG A 495 -0.98 0.43 1.99
CA ARG A 495 -0.56 -0.34 3.16
C ARG A 495 0.75 0.19 3.73
N GLU A 496 1.76 0.36 2.90
CA GLU A 496 3.08 0.90 3.25
C GLU A 496 3.30 2.35 2.78
N SER A 497 2.40 2.86 1.93
CA SER A 497 2.54 4.11 1.19
C SER A 497 1.50 5.17 1.57
N TRP A 498 0.76 4.99 2.67
CA TRP A 498 -0.20 6.00 3.17
C TRP A 498 0.48 7.20 3.85
N TYR A 499 1.79 7.11 4.10
CA TYR A 499 2.66 8.15 4.60
C TYR A 499 3.96 8.19 3.79
N PRO A 500 4.72 9.30 3.81
CA PRO A 500 6.00 9.36 3.13
C PRO A 500 7.00 8.45 3.83
N ASN A 501 7.21 7.26 3.26
CA ASN A 501 8.10 6.24 3.80
C ASN A 501 9.47 6.32 3.12
N LEU A 502 10.53 6.65 3.87
CA LEU A 502 11.87 6.88 3.32
C LEU A 502 12.59 5.61 2.86
N ASN A 503 12.42 4.47 3.56
CA ASN A 503 13.21 3.25 3.33
C ASN A 503 12.36 1.96 3.20
N GLY A 504 11.03 2.08 3.07
CA GLY A 504 10.14 0.94 2.90
C GLY A 504 10.18 -0.02 4.10
N PHE A 505 10.17 -1.33 3.83
CA PHE A 505 10.30 -2.39 4.84
C PHE A 505 11.76 -2.67 5.27
N GLY A 506 12.75 -2.08 4.60
CA GLY A 506 14.18 -2.37 4.81
C GLY A 506 14.79 -1.73 6.06
N GLU A 507 14.04 -0.92 6.81
CA GLU A 507 14.51 -0.26 8.03
C GLU A 507 13.42 -0.21 9.11
N LYS A 508 13.81 -0.49 10.36
CA LYS A 508 12.96 -0.27 11.54
C LYS A 508 13.07 1.18 12.05
N ALA A 509 11.94 1.81 12.36
CA ALA A 509 11.86 3.15 12.94
C ALA A 509 10.84 3.20 14.09
N LEU A 510 10.93 4.25 14.93
CA LEU A 510 9.91 4.55 15.92
C LEU A 510 8.76 5.33 15.28
N TYR A 511 7.54 5.12 15.77
CA TYR A 511 6.34 5.81 15.30
C TYR A 511 5.56 6.39 16.47
N ASP A 512 5.23 7.67 16.33
CA ASP A 512 4.29 8.43 17.16
C ASP A 512 3.13 8.85 16.25
N LEU A 513 1.98 8.21 16.42
CA LEU A 513 0.86 8.28 15.48
C LEU A 513 -0.38 8.85 16.18
N THR A 514 -0.85 10.01 15.70
CA THR A 514 -2.11 10.58 16.13
C THR A 514 -3.13 10.49 15.01
N PHE A 515 -4.27 9.86 15.28
CA PHE A 515 -5.37 9.75 14.32
C PHE A 515 -6.61 10.45 14.82
N LYS A 516 -7.24 11.26 13.97
CA LYS A 516 -8.55 11.88 14.17
C LYS A 516 -9.53 11.30 13.15
N VAL A 517 -10.56 10.62 13.65
CA VAL A 517 -11.53 9.89 12.82
C VAL A 517 -12.97 10.22 13.21
N PRO A 518 -13.97 10.00 12.33
CA PRO A 518 -15.36 10.20 12.70
C PRO A 518 -15.72 9.33 13.93
N PRO A 519 -16.45 9.84 14.93
CA PRO A 519 -16.70 9.11 16.19
C PRO A 519 -17.42 7.77 16.02
N SER A 520 -18.09 7.55 14.89
CA SER A 520 -18.71 6.27 14.56
C SER A 520 -17.72 5.17 14.16
N ASN A 521 -16.46 5.52 13.87
CA ASN A 521 -15.42 4.61 13.43
C ASN A 521 -14.34 4.48 14.50
N VAL A 522 -13.78 3.29 14.59
CA VAL A 522 -12.63 2.93 15.42
C VAL A 522 -11.43 2.77 14.50
N LEU A 523 -10.30 3.34 14.92
CA LEU A 523 -9.00 3.14 14.30
C LEU A 523 -8.14 2.29 15.22
N ILE A 524 -7.49 1.28 14.64
CA ILE A 524 -6.55 0.38 15.34
C ILE A 524 -5.22 0.48 14.60
N SER A 525 -4.15 0.90 15.27
CA SER A 525 -2.83 1.04 14.65
C SER A 525 -1.79 0.14 15.31
N VAL A 526 -0.61 0.07 14.70
CA VAL A 526 0.58 -0.50 15.32
C VAL A 526 0.97 0.31 16.56
N GLY A 527 1.69 -0.32 17.48
CA GLY A 527 2.09 0.26 18.76
C GLY A 527 1.05 0.08 19.86
N LYS A 528 1.24 0.81 20.95
CA LYS A 528 0.37 0.83 22.12
C LYS A 528 -0.50 2.08 22.08
N LEU A 529 -1.80 1.93 22.38
CA LEU A 529 -2.70 3.06 22.56
C LEU A 529 -2.35 3.77 23.87
N GLU A 530 -1.82 4.99 23.79
CA GLU A 530 -1.42 5.80 24.94
C GLU A 530 -2.53 6.77 25.38
N GLY A 531 -3.41 7.17 24.45
CA GLY A 531 -4.50 8.08 24.78
C GLY A 531 -5.65 8.05 23.79
N GLN A 532 -6.85 8.29 24.30
CA GLN A 532 -8.06 8.50 23.51
C GLN A 532 -8.88 9.65 24.08
N HIS A 533 -9.35 10.55 23.23
CA HIS A 533 -10.24 11.64 23.61
C HIS A 533 -11.09 12.10 22.41
N THR A 534 -11.90 13.13 22.60
CA THR A 534 -12.68 13.76 21.53
C THR A 534 -12.19 15.18 21.32
N GLU A 535 -11.95 15.57 20.08
CA GLU A 535 -11.49 16.90 19.69
C GLU A 535 -12.27 17.34 18.45
N ALA A 536 -12.90 18.52 18.49
CA ALA A 536 -13.62 19.09 17.34
C ALA A 536 -14.63 18.14 16.66
N GLY A 537 -15.28 17.26 17.43
CA GLY A 537 -16.24 16.28 16.90
C GLY A 537 -15.62 15.03 16.25
N PHE A 538 -14.30 14.84 16.37
CA PHE A 538 -13.57 13.63 15.98
C PHE A 538 -13.21 12.79 17.21
N ALA A 539 -13.21 11.48 17.05
CA ALA A 539 -12.51 10.59 17.98
C ALA A 539 -11.01 10.65 17.67
N VAL A 540 -10.22 10.98 18.69
CA VAL A 540 -8.76 11.10 18.58
C VAL A 540 -8.12 9.95 19.34
N THR A 541 -7.16 9.27 18.69
CA THR A 541 -6.35 8.20 19.30
C THR A 541 -4.88 8.48 19.07
N HIS A 542 -4.06 8.20 20.09
CA HIS A 542 -2.62 8.38 20.07
C HIS A 542 -1.92 7.03 20.32
N TRP A 543 -1.10 6.62 19.35
CA TRP A 543 -0.43 5.32 19.33
C TRP A 543 1.07 5.50 19.24
N VAL A 544 1.81 4.78 20.08
CA VAL A 544 3.28 4.85 20.13
C VAL A 544 3.88 3.46 20.05
N THR A 545 4.86 3.27 19.18
CA THR A 545 5.63 2.02 19.14
C THR A 545 6.72 2.04 20.21
N PRO A 546 6.73 1.11 21.18
CA PRO A 546 7.74 1.10 22.24
C PRO A 546 9.12 0.61 21.77
N VAL A 547 9.15 -0.08 20.62
CA VAL A 547 10.35 -0.56 19.95
C VAL A 547 10.31 -0.16 18.48
N PRO A 548 11.46 0.00 17.80
CA PRO A 548 11.47 0.24 16.37
C PRO A 548 10.78 -0.90 15.59
N VAL A 549 9.95 -0.53 14.61
CA VAL A 549 9.25 -1.48 13.74
C VAL A 549 9.45 -1.12 12.27
N ALA A 550 9.35 -2.10 11.37
CA ALA A 550 9.68 -1.90 9.95
C ALA A 550 8.69 -0.98 9.22
N VAL A 551 7.46 -0.85 9.73
CA VAL A 551 6.38 -0.20 8.99
C VAL A 551 5.21 0.13 9.93
N ALA A 552 4.52 1.25 9.67
CA ALA A 552 3.27 1.58 10.32
C ALA A 552 2.04 1.23 9.47
N GLY A 553 1.15 0.42 10.04
CA GLY A 553 -0.17 0.11 9.49
C GLY A 553 -1.31 0.56 10.43
N PHE A 554 -2.51 0.68 9.88
CA PHE A 554 -3.73 0.85 10.67
C PHE A 554 -4.93 0.22 9.98
N ASN A 555 -5.91 -0.23 10.77
CA ASN A 555 -7.22 -0.65 10.30
C ASN A 555 -8.30 0.34 10.79
N TYR A 556 -9.40 0.41 10.06
CA TYR A 556 -10.41 1.45 10.22
C TYR A 556 -11.80 0.92 9.89
N GLY A 557 -12.77 1.18 10.75
CA GLY A 557 -14.16 0.78 10.52
C GLY A 557 -15.03 0.86 11.76
N LYS A 558 -16.27 0.39 11.67
CA LYS A 558 -17.23 0.36 12.79
C LYS A 558 -16.99 -0.84 13.70
N TYR A 559 -15.79 -0.94 14.23
CA TYR A 559 -15.36 -2.09 15.03
C TYR A 559 -15.82 -2.00 16.49
N VAL A 560 -16.05 -3.17 17.07
CA VAL A 560 -16.20 -3.40 18.51
C VAL A 560 -15.01 -4.22 18.99
N LYS A 561 -14.45 -3.83 20.15
CA LYS A 561 -13.32 -4.52 20.78
C LYS A 561 -13.81 -5.69 21.65
N MET A 562 -13.07 -6.80 21.62
CA MET A 562 -13.18 -7.93 22.54
C MET A 562 -11.81 -8.24 23.13
N ASP A 563 -11.64 -8.08 24.44
CA ASP A 563 -10.41 -8.51 25.13
C ASP A 563 -10.37 -10.03 25.26
N PHE A 564 -9.20 -10.61 24.98
CA PHE A 564 -8.98 -12.05 24.93
C PHE A 564 -7.56 -12.45 25.39
N PRO A 565 -7.11 -11.99 26.57
CA PRO A 565 -5.73 -12.17 27.02
C PRO A 565 -5.34 -13.65 27.13
N ASP A 566 -4.04 -13.93 26.98
CA ASP A 566 -3.49 -15.27 27.19
C ASP A 566 -2.83 -15.39 28.57
N SER A 567 -3.38 -16.24 29.42
CA SER A 567 -2.80 -16.49 30.75
C SER A 567 -1.51 -17.32 30.71
N ILE A 568 -1.22 -18.01 29.60
CA ILE A 568 -0.03 -18.87 29.47
C ILE A 568 1.19 -18.06 29.05
N THR A 569 1.06 -17.27 27.98
CA THR A 569 2.18 -16.45 27.44
C THR A 569 2.18 -15.01 27.96
N HIS A 570 1.10 -14.58 28.62
CA HIS A 570 0.91 -13.23 29.14
C HIS A 570 0.81 -12.13 28.06
N TYR A 571 0.50 -12.47 26.81
CA TYR A 571 0.15 -11.45 25.81
C TYR A 571 -1.26 -10.90 26.06
N GLU A 572 -1.39 -9.59 25.88
CA GLU A 572 -2.67 -8.89 25.83
C GLU A 572 -3.21 -8.97 24.41
N ILE A 573 -4.10 -9.93 24.15
CA ILE A 573 -4.72 -10.10 22.83
C ILE A 573 -6.09 -9.43 22.83
N ALA A 574 -6.39 -8.65 21.79
CA ALA A 574 -7.73 -8.11 21.56
C ALA A 574 -8.20 -8.34 20.12
N GLY A 575 -9.46 -8.74 19.97
CA GLY A 575 -10.13 -8.85 18.68
C GLY A 575 -10.99 -7.64 18.36
N TYR A 576 -11.05 -7.28 17.09
CA TYR A 576 -11.91 -6.20 16.58
C TYR A 576 -12.78 -6.73 15.44
N PHE A 577 -14.08 -6.50 15.57
CA PHE A 577 -15.08 -7.05 14.66
C PHE A 577 -16.24 -6.09 14.42
N LEU A 578 -16.87 -6.18 13.26
CA LEU A 578 -17.98 -5.34 12.84
C LEU A 578 -19.26 -5.74 13.59
N THR A 579 -20.13 -4.77 13.85
CA THR A 579 -21.43 -5.02 14.48
C THR A 579 -22.40 -5.80 13.58
N GLU A 580 -22.21 -5.71 12.26
CA GLU A 580 -23.02 -6.37 11.24
C GLU A 580 -22.14 -7.33 10.44
N LEU A 581 -22.76 -8.35 9.84
CA LEU A 581 -22.04 -9.21 8.90
C LEU A 581 -21.55 -8.38 7.70
N PRO A 582 -20.32 -8.64 7.21
CA PRO A 582 -19.82 -8.01 5.99
C PRO A 582 -20.80 -8.18 4.82
N ASP A 583 -20.87 -7.19 3.92
CA ASP A 583 -21.84 -7.18 2.80
C ASP A 583 -21.84 -8.48 1.98
N ARG A 584 -20.66 -9.09 1.79
CA ARG A 584 -20.50 -10.37 1.07
C ARG A 584 -21.17 -11.57 1.76
N LEU A 585 -21.37 -11.49 3.07
CA LEU A 585 -21.97 -12.54 3.89
C LEU A 585 -23.45 -12.27 4.23
N ARG A 586 -23.92 -11.03 4.15
CA ARG A 586 -25.33 -10.65 4.41
C ARG A 586 -26.38 -11.50 3.68
N PRO A 587 -26.21 -11.91 2.40
CA PRO A 587 -27.19 -12.77 1.73
C PRO A 587 -27.45 -14.10 2.45
N TYR A 588 -26.55 -14.53 3.33
CA TYR A 588 -26.62 -15.80 4.05
C TYR A 588 -27.07 -15.66 5.50
N GLU A 589 -27.29 -14.44 5.99
CA GLU A 589 -27.68 -14.13 7.37
C GLU A 589 -28.97 -14.84 7.80
N ASN A 590 -29.98 -14.85 6.93
CA ASN A 590 -31.25 -15.52 7.18
C ASN A 590 -31.24 -17.03 6.85
N GLY A 591 -30.08 -17.59 6.48
CA GLY A 591 -29.89 -18.97 6.03
C GLY A 591 -28.71 -19.65 6.71
N ALA A 592 -27.61 -19.84 5.97
CA ALA A 592 -26.43 -20.57 6.43
C ALA A 592 -25.75 -19.98 7.67
N LEU A 593 -25.92 -18.67 7.91
CA LEU A 593 -25.35 -17.95 9.06
C LEU A 593 -26.42 -17.59 10.11
N ARG A 594 -27.61 -18.20 10.04
CA ARG A 594 -28.71 -17.88 10.95
C ARG A 594 -28.33 -18.16 12.41
N GLY A 595 -28.42 -17.12 13.25
CA GLY A 595 -28.12 -17.20 14.68
C GLY A 595 -26.63 -17.06 15.03
N MET A 596 -25.78 -16.76 14.05
CA MET A 596 -24.36 -16.49 14.29
C MET A 596 -24.12 -14.98 14.36
N SER A 597 -23.53 -14.54 15.47
CA SER A 597 -23.15 -13.15 15.65
C SER A 597 -21.71 -12.93 15.20
N PRO A 598 -21.36 -11.75 14.64
CA PRO A 598 -19.96 -11.39 14.39
C PRO A 598 -19.05 -11.65 15.60
N SER A 599 -19.53 -11.33 16.81
CA SER A 599 -18.84 -11.60 18.08
C SER A 599 -18.42 -13.08 18.26
N SER A 600 -19.31 -14.03 17.97
CA SER A 600 -19.00 -15.47 18.05
C SER A 600 -17.99 -15.94 17.00
N MET A 601 -18.05 -15.37 15.79
CA MET A 601 -17.10 -15.65 14.72
C MET A 601 -15.69 -15.14 15.06
N THR A 602 -15.61 -13.95 15.67
CA THR A 602 -14.36 -13.37 16.16
C THR A 602 -13.73 -14.22 17.26
N LYS A 603 -14.55 -14.73 18.19
CA LYS A 603 -14.04 -15.64 19.24
C LYS A 603 -13.36 -16.88 18.63
N TYR A 604 -13.93 -17.46 17.57
CA TYR A 604 -13.31 -18.59 16.85
C TYR A 604 -11.95 -18.23 16.25
N ALA A 605 -11.80 -17.06 15.63
CA ALA A 605 -10.52 -16.59 15.11
C ALA A 605 -9.50 -16.31 16.24
N LEU A 606 -9.95 -15.73 17.36
CA LEU A 606 -9.12 -15.42 18.53
C LEU A 606 -8.63 -16.68 19.25
N ASP A 607 -9.44 -17.73 19.34
CA ASP A 607 -9.01 -19.02 19.90
C ASP A 607 -7.83 -19.61 19.11
N GLN A 608 -7.89 -19.53 17.77
CA GLN A 608 -6.79 -19.96 16.90
C GLN A 608 -5.56 -19.05 17.04
N ALA A 609 -5.75 -17.73 17.05
CA ALA A 609 -4.66 -16.78 17.22
C ALA A 609 -3.93 -16.99 18.55
N ARG A 610 -4.66 -17.13 19.66
CA ARG A 610 -4.08 -17.41 20.99
C ARG A 610 -3.29 -18.72 21.00
N ALA A 611 -3.86 -19.79 20.44
CA ALA A 611 -3.16 -21.08 20.36
C ALA A 611 -1.88 -20.98 19.50
N GLN A 612 -1.90 -20.22 18.41
CA GLN A 612 -0.69 -19.99 17.62
C GLN A 612 0.34 -19.15 18.37
N MET A 613 -0.06 -18.12 19.11
CA MET A 613 0.85 -17.35 19.96
C MET A 613 1.57 -18.26 20.96
N GLN A 614 0.87 -19.24 21.55
CA GLN A 614 1.46 -20.23 22.46
C GLN A 614 2.45 -21.16 21.74
N VAL A 615 2.09 -21.69 20.57
CA VAL A 615 2.96 -22.56 19.75
C VAL A 615 4.23 -21.82 19.35
N CYS A 616 4.09 -20.61 18.77
CA CYS A 616 5.23 -19.79 18.39
C CYS A 616 6.10 -19.41 19.60
N THR A 617 5.49 -19.08 20.74
CA THR A 617 6.26 -18.77 21.95
C THR A 617 7.09 -19.95 22.43
N MET A 618 6.53 -21.16 22.37
CA MET A 618 7.24 -22.39 22.71
C MET A 618 8.42 -22.64 21.76
N TYR A 619 8.19 -22.56 20.45
CA TYR A 619 9.21 -22.94 19.45
C TYR A 619 10.23 -21.84 19.14
N PHE A 620 9.87 -20.57 19.30
CA PHE A 620 10.63 -19.42 18.80
C PHE A 620 10.93 -18.36 19.87
N GLY A 621 10.48 -18.55 21.12
CA GLY A 621 10.66 -17.59 22.20
C GLY A 621 9.63 -16.46 22.16
N LYS A 622 9.77 -15.42 22.99
CA LYS A 622 8.78 -14.34 23.06
C LYS A 622 8.92 -13.38 21.87
N ALA A 623 7.80 -13.00 21.25
CA ALA A 623 7.74 -11.91 20.28
C ALA A 623 8.07 -10.56 20.96
N PRO A 624 8.53 -9.54 20.23
CA PRO A 624 8.91 -8.25 20.81
C PRO A 624 7.71 -7.37 21.22
N TYR A 625 6.48 -7.90 21.17
CA TYR A 625 5.24 -7.15 21.41
C TYR A 625 4.52 -7.68 22.64
N GLU A 626 3.89 -6.78 23.41
CA GLU A 626 3.05 -7.17 24.56
C GLU A 626 1.56 -7.24 24.19
N ASN A 627 1.13 -6.34 23.31
CA ASN A 627 -0.24 -6.19 22.85
C ASN A 627 -0.39 -6.73 21.43
N ILE A 628 -1.34 -7.61 21.16
CA ILE A 628 -1.62 -8.12 19.82
C ILE A 628 -3.07 -7.83 19.45
N TYR A 629 -3.27 -7.11 18.35
CA TYR A 629 -4.60 -6.79 17.84
C TYR A 629 -4.95 -7.67 16.64
N ILE A 630 -6.06 -8.40 16.73
CA ILE A 630 -6.59 -9.21 15.64
C ILE A 630 -7.80 -8.47 15.07
N THR A 631 -7.77 -8.17 13.78
CA THR A 631 -8.85 -7.43 13.12
C THR A 631 -9.31 -8.20 11.89
N GLU A 632 -10.57 -8.06 11.51
CA GLU A 632 -11.03 -8.54 10.20
C GLU A 632 -10.74 -7.51 9.10
N GLN A 633 -10.46 -8.00 7.89
CA GLN A 633 -10.42 -7.18 6.67
C GLN A 633 -11.43 -7.70 5.64
N PRO A 634 -12.00 -6.84 4.77
CA PRO A 634 -13.07 -7.23 3.85
C PRO A 634 -12.63 -8.17 2.71
N ASN A 635 -11.33 -8.42 2.56
CA ASN A 635 -10.85 -9.40 1.60
C ASN A 635 -11.22 -10.81 2.06
N PHE A 636 -11.70 -11.63 1.12
CA PHE A 636 -12.20 -12.95 1.45
C PHE A 636 -11.08 -13.97 1.65
N ASN A 637 -9.96 -13.87 0.92
CA ASN A 637 -8.91 -14.91 0.89
C ASN A 637 -7.49 -14.31 0.98
N PHE A 638 -7.32 -13.23 1.72
CA PHE A 638 -6.03 -12.58 1.87
C PHE A 638 -5.90 -12.05 3.29
N GLY A 639 -4.91 -12.57 4.02
CA GLY A 639 -4.47 -12.03 5.29
C GLY A 639 -3.33 -11.03 5.09
N GLN A 640 -3.02 -10.28 6.14
CA GLN A 640 -1.74 -9.58 6.24
C GLN A 640 -1.43 -9.31 7.70
N SER A 641 -0.16 -9.43 8.05
CA SER A 641 0.34 -9.11 9.38
C SER A 641 1.13 -7.81 9.37
N TRP A 642 0.90 -6.95 10.35
CA TRP A 642 1.73 -5.81 10.73
C TRP A 642 2.38 -6.07 12.09
N PRO A 643 3.41 -5.31 12.47
CA PRO A 643 3.92 -5.33 13.84
C PRO A 643 2.75 -5.16 14.81
N ASN A 644 2.53 -6.15 15.69
CA ASN A 644 1.50 -6.18 16.73
C ASN A 644 0.02 -6.01 16.29
N LEU A 645 -0.26 -6.05 14.98
CA LEU A 645 -1.59 -5.85 14.39
C LEU A 645 -1.81 -6.81 13.20
N VAL A 646 -2.80 -7.70 13.29
CA VAL A 646 -3.03 -8.76 12.29
C VAL A 646 -4.39 -8.57 11.60
N TYR A 647 -4.38 -8.58 10.26
CA TYR A 647 -5.57 -8.49 9.41
C TYR A 647 -5.93 -9.87 8.90
N LEU A 648 -6.94 -10.48 9.51
CA LEU A 648 -7.45 -11.77 9.07
C LEU A 648 -8.53 -11.58 7.99
N PRO A 649 -8.55 -12.41 6.92
CA PRO A 649 -9.60 -12.36 5.93
C PRO A 649 -10.94 -12.79 6.52
N ILE A 650 -12.06 -12.35 5.93
CA ILE A 650 -13.41 -12.77 6.37
C ILE A 650 -13.54 -14.31 6.43
N SER A 651 -12.90 -15.04 5.51
CA SER A 651 -12.97 -16.51 5.51
C SER A 651 -12.34 -17.18 6.74
N ALA A 652 -11.43 -16.50 7.45
CA ALA A 652 -10.82 -17.01 8.69
C ALA A 652 -11.80 -17.01 9.89
N TYR A 653 -12.86 -16.21 9.80
CA TYR A 653 -13.86 -16.06 10.85
C TYR A 653 -15.01 -17.09 10.74
N ILE A 654 -15.10 -17.82 9.63
CA ILE A 654 -16.13 -18.86 9.41
C ILE A 654 -15.58 -20.25 9.71
N ASP A 655 -16.23 -21.01 10.58
CA ASP A 655 -15.82 -22.38 10.95
C ASP A 655 -16.14 -23.43 9.87
N SER A 656 -15.76 -24.69 10.09
CA SER A 656 -15.97 -25.77 9.11
C SER A 656 -17.44 -26.07 8.82
N THR A 657 -18.33 -25.96 9.82
CA THR A 657 -19.78 -26.15 9.66
C THR A 657 -20.36 -25.02 8.81
N GLN A 658 -19.99 -23.78 9.11
CA GLN A 658 -20.42 -22.59 8.39
C GLN A 658 -19.99 -22.63 6.94
N ARG A 659 -18.72 -22.99 6.69
CA ARG A 659 -18.20 -23.15 5.34
C ARG A 659 -19.01 -24.19 4.56
N TRP A 660 -19.31 -25.34 5.16
CA TRP A 660 -20.12 -26.38 4.50
C TRP A 660 -21.54 -25.89 4.18
N MET A 661 -22.16 -25.14 5.10
CA MET A 661 -23.48 -24.55 4.86
C MET A 661 -23.48 -23.48 3.77
N LEU A 662 -22.39 -22.71 3.63
CA LEU A 662 -22.25 -21.63 2.64
C LEU A 662 -21.92 -22.15 1.23
N PHE A 663 -21.03 -23.14 1.15
CA PHE A 663 -20.39 -23.53 -0.12
C PHE A 663 -20.68 -24.98 -0.53
N GLY A 664 -21.35 -25.77 0.32
CA GLY A 664 -21.64 -27.17 0.06
C GLY A 664 -20.37 -28.02 0.00
N GLN A 665 -20.11 -28.68 -1.13
CA GLN A 665 -18.85 -29.40 -1.34
C GLN A 665 -17.72 -28.41 -1.58
N ILE A 666 -16.83 -28.31 -0.61
CA ILE A 666 -15.67 -27.41 -0.65
C ILE A 666 -14.46 -28.18 -1.15
N ASN A 667 -13.71 -27.58 -2.08
CA ASN A 667 -12.45 -28.18 -2.50
C ASN A 667 -11.44 -28.17 -1.33
N SER A 668 -10.55 -29.16 -1.30
CA SER A 668 -9.54 -29.28 -0.24
C SER A 668 -8.58 -28.09 -0.19
N ARG A 669 -8.42 -27.35 -1.29
CA ARG A 669 -7.56 -26.16 -1.38
C ARG A 669 -8.09 -24.99 -0.54
N PHE A 670 -9.39 -24.68 -0.62
CA PHE A 670 -10.00 -23.61 0.17
C PHE A 670 -10.09 -23.96 1.65
N THR A 671 -10.46 -25.21 1.97
CA THR A 671 -10.45 -25.69 3.36
C THR A 671 -9.06 -25.57 3.98
N GLY A 672 -8.02 -25.98 3.25
CA GLY A 672 -6.63 -25.84 3.68
C GLY A 672 -6.26 -24.38 3.94
N PHE A 673 -6.53 -23.48 2.98
CA PHE A 673 -6.26 -22.04 3.15
C PHE A 673 -6.85 -21.47 4.45
N VAL A 674 -8.12 -21.77 4.75
CA VAL A 674 -8.77 -21.22 5.96
C VAL A 674 -8.16 -21.80 7.25
N GLN A 675 -7.72 -23.06 7.25
CA GLN A 675 -7.04 -23.68 8.38
C GLN A 675 -5.62 -23.11 8.59
N GLU A 676 -4.99 -22.62 7.52
CA GLU A 676 -3.59 -22.18 7.47
C GLU A 676 -3.43 -20.67 7.71
N VAL A 677 -4.38 -19.85 7.27
CA VAL A 677 -4.20 -18.39 7.22
C VAL A 677 -4.05 -17.75 8.60
N THR A 678 -4.90 -18.07 9.58
CA THR A 678 -4.76 -17.48 10.93
C THR A 678 -3.40 -17.80 11.56
N PRO A 679 -2.96 -19.07 11.63
CA PRO A 679 -1.66 -19.36 12.21
C PRO A 679 -0.48 -18.82 11.38
N HIS A 680 -0.60 -18.72 10.05
CA HIS A 680 0.40 -18.08 9.18
C HIS A 680 0.56 -16.59 9.51
N GLU A 681 -0.55 -15.83 9.50
CA GLU A 681 -0.50 -14.38 9.74
C GLU A 681 -0.05 -14.03 11.16
N VAL A 682 -0.40 -14.85 12.15
CA VAL A 682 0.07 -14.68 13.53
C VAL A 682 1.55 -15.02 13.68
N ALA A 683 2.07 -16.01 12.93
CA ALA A 683 3.50 -16.34 12.96
C ALA A 683 4.39 -15.19 12.47
N HIS A 684 3.87 -14.28 11.64
CA HIS A 684 4.62 -13.12 11.19
C HIS A 684 5.00 -12.14 12.32
N GLN A 685 4.38 -12.24 13.50
CA GLN A 685 4.81 -11.48 14.68
C GLN A 685 6.25 -11.84 15.11
N TRP A 686 6.72 -13.04 14.75
CA TRP A 686 8.12 -13.44 14.86
C TRP A 686 8.88 -13.23 13.54
N PHE A 687 8.33 -13.74 12.43
CA PHE A 687 9.04 -13.78 11.15
C PHE A 687 8.52 -12.68 10.20
N GLY A 688 9.39 -11.72 9.89
CA GLY A 688 9.05 -10.48 9.19
C GLY A 688 9.06 -9.27 10.12
N HIS A 689 8.41 -9.37 11.29
CA HIS A 689 8.31 -8.23 12.23
C HIS A 689 9.31 -8.29 13.39
N GLY A 690 9.44 -9.45 14.04
CA GLY A 690 10.48 -9.70 15.03
C GLY A 690 11.86 -9.75 14.37
N VAL A 691 12.06 -10.75 13.53
CA VAL A 691 13.23 -10.92 12.65
C VAL A 691 12.83 -10.54 11.22
N GLY A 692 13.41 -9.46 10.70
CA GLY A 692 13.23 -9.05 9.30
C GLY A 692 14.06 -9.90 8.32
N TRP A 693 13.91 -9.63 7.02
CA TRP A 693 14.74 -10.21 5.96
C TRP A 693 15.68 -9.15 5.37
N ALA A 694 16.87 -9.53 4.92
CA ALA A 694 17.89 -8.60 4.44
C ALA A 694 17.65 -8.11 3.00
N SER A 695 16.98 -8.91 2.16
CA SER A 695 16.63 -8.54 0.79
C SER A 695 15.51 -9.40 0.21
N TYR A 696 15.06 -9.17 -1.04
CA TYR A 696 14.06 -10.04 -1.67
C TYR A 696 14.48 -11.51 -1.80
N HIS A 697 15.79 -11.81 -1.78
CA HIS A 697 16.30 -13.18 -1.76
C HIS A 697 15.91 -13.92 -0.48
N ASP A 698 15.70 -13.18 0.60
CA ASP A 698 15.57 -13.66 1.96
C ASP A 698 14.13 -13.65 2.49
N GLN A 699 13.17 -13.16 1.70
CA GLN A 699 11.75 -13.15 2.07
C GLN A 699 11.19 -14.54 2.43
N TRP A 700 11.80 -15.63 1.94
CA TRP A 700 11.41 -16.98 2.34
C TRP A 700 11.65 -17.25 3.83
N LEU A 701 12.56 -16.51 4.49
CA LEU A 701 12.75 -16.56 5.95
C LEU A 701 11.55 -15.99 6.71
N SER A 702 10.72 -15.16 6.05
CA SER A 702 9.43 -14.72 6.57
C SER A 702 8.35 -15.74 6.20
N GLU A 703 8.08 -15.88 4.90
CA GLU A 703 6.92 -16.63 4.40
C GLU A 703 7.03 -18.14 4.64
N GLY A 704 8.20 -18.72 4.40
CA GLY A 704 8.44 -20.15 4.63
C GLY A 704 8.43 -20.52 6.11
N PHE A 705 8.86 -19.61 6.99
CA PHE A 705 8.83 -19.81 8.44
C PHE A 705 7.40 -19.68 8.98
N ALA A 706 6.64 -18.70 8.50
CA ALA A 706 5.23 -18.56 8.84
C ALA A 706 4.39 -19.77 8.38
N GLU A 707 4.62 -20.25 7.15
CA GLU A 707 3.95 -21.44 6.61
C GLU A 707 4.36 -22.71 7.38
N PHE A 708 5.64 -22.84 7.76
CA PHE A 708 6.11 -23.92 8.64
C PHE A 708 5.43 -23.87 10.02
N ALA A 709 5.27 -22.68 10.60
CA ALA A 709 4.59 -22.48 11.87
C ALA A 709 3.09 -22.82 11.80
N ALA A 710 2.44 -22.62 10.65
CA ALA A 710 1.09 -23.14 10.40
C ALA A 710 1.05 -24.68 10.40
N GLY A 711 2.09 -25.35 9.87
CA GLY A 711 2.26 -26.79 10.02
C GLY A 711 2.41 -27.24 11.48
N LEU A 712 3.19 -26.51 12.29
CA LEU A 712 3.33 -26.76 13.74
C LEU A 712 2.01 -26.57 14.49
N PHE A 713 1.22 -25.55 14.13
CA PHE A 713 -0.12 -25.34 14.69
C PHE A 713 -1.01 -26.57 14.54
N LEU A 714 -1.11 -27.09 13.32
CA LEU A 714 -1.93 -28.26 13.00
C LEU A 714 -1.46 -29.50 13.78
N GLN A 715 -0.15 -29.63 14.02
CA GLN A 715 0.42 -30.73 14.79
C GLN A 715 0.19 -30.59 16.30
N GLN A 716 0.45 -29.40 16.86
CA GLN A 716 0.60 -29.19 18.30
C GLN A 716 -0.68 -28.67 18.97
N ALA A 717 -1.29 -27.63 18.40
CA ALA A 717 -2.46 -26.99 19.00
C ALA A 717 -3.72 -27.86 18.82
N MET A 718 -3.86 -28.48 17.64
CA MET A 718 -5.03 -29.30 17.32
C MET A 718 -4.86 -30.77 17.72
N GLY A 719 -3.61 -31.24 17.78
CA GLY A 719 -3.23 -32.54 18.29
C GLY A 719 -3.73 -33.72 17.45
N PRO A 720 -3.87 -34.93 18.04
CA PRO A 720 -4.20 -36.16 17.31
C PRO A 720 -5.51 -36.09 16.51
N LYS A 721 -6.45 -35.22 16.92
CA LYS A 721 -7.74 -35.03 16.25
C LYS A 721 -7.59 -34.54 14.80
N TRP A 722 -6.50 -33.82 14.50
CA TRP A 722 -6.24 -33.17 13.21
C TRP A 722 -5.03 -33.78 12.49
N GLN A 723 -4.63 -35.01 12.85
CA GLN A 723 -3.51 -35.70 12.21
C GLN A 723 -3.69 -35.82 10.68
N LYS A 724 -4.93 -36.03 10.22
CA LYS A 724 -5.25 -36.03 8.78
C LYS A 724 -5.00 -34.66 8.16
N ASP A 725 -5.47 -33.57 8.77
CA ASP A 725 -5.27 -32.22 8.25
C ASP A 725 -3.79 -31.84 8.20
N TYR A 726 -3.00 -32.27 9.19
CA TYR A 726 -1.55 -32.10 9.21
C TYR A 726 -0.85 -32.84 8.05
N ILE A 727 -1.24 -34.10 7.77
CA ILE A 727 -0.71 -34.85 6.63
C ILE A 727 -1.14 -34.22 5.31
N ASP A 728 -2.42 -33.87 5.21
CA ASP A 728 -2.99 -33.24 4.01
C ASP A 728 -2.36 -31.86 3.76
N PHE A 729 -1.95 -31.13 4.80
CA PHE A 729 -1.19 -29.88 4.69
C PHE A 729 0.13 -30.10 3.95
N TRP A 730 0.98 -31.02 4.42
CA TRP A 730 2.25 -31.28 3.77
C TRP A 730 2.09 -31.82 2.35
N GLU A 731 1.07 -32.65 2.10
CA GLU A 731 0.76 -33.10 0.74
C GLU A 731 0.37 -31.93 -0.18
N ARG A 732 -0.40 -30.95 0.30
CA ARG A 732 -0.69 -29.72 -0.45
C ARG A 732 0.58 -28.93 -0.76
N GLN A 733 1.47 -28.76 0.22
CA GLN A 733 2.75 -28.08 -0.01
C GLN A 733 3.58 -28.82 -1.08
N ARG A 734 3.61 -30.16 -1.05
CA ARG A 734 4.32 -30.99 -2.04
C ARG A 734 3.78 -30.78 -3.45
N VAL A 735 2.45 -30.79 -3.60
CA VAL A 735 1.78 -30.52 -4.87
C VAL A 735 2.09 -29.10 -5.36
N ARG A 736 2.01 -28.09 -4.50
CA ARG A 736 2.35 -26.69 -4.85
C ARG A 736 3.79 -26.54 -5.36
N ILE A 737 4.72 -27.40 -4.94
CA ILE A 737 6.13 -27.36 -5.38
C ILE A 737 6.34 -28.07 -6.73
N LEU A 738 5.65 -29.19 -6.95
CA LEU A 738 5.96 -30.14 -8.02
C LEU A 738 4.92 -30.20 -9.15
N GLU A 739 3.73 -29.63 -8.95
CA GLU A 739 2.68 -29.60 -9.97
C GLU A 739 3.13 -28.71 -11.15
N LYS A 740 3.21 -29.32 -12.33
CA LYS A 740 3.58 -28.62 -13.56
C LYS A 740 2.39 -27.82 -14.07
N ASN A 741 2.67 -26.59 -14.51
CA ASN A 741 1.69 -25.76 -15.19
C ASN A 741 1.52 -26.17 -16.67
N ASN A 742 0.71 -25.42 -17.42
CA ASN A 742 0.45 -25.67 -18.83
C ASN A 742 1.68 -25.50 -19.76
N PHE A 743 2.79 -24.95 -19.24
CA PHE A 743 4.08 -24.86 -19.92
C PHE A 743 5.02 -26.02 -19.56
N GLY A 744 4.57 -26.98 -18.76
CA GLY A 744 5.39 -28.11 -18.30
C GLY A 744 6.42 -27.74 -17.23
N VAL A 745 6.31 -26.55 -16.63
CA VAL A 745 7.21 -26.02 -15.61
C VAL A 745 6.54 -26.13 -14.25
N SER A 746 7.16 -26.84 -13.30
CA SER A 746 6.77 -26.76 -11.89
C SER A 746 7.48 -25.59 -11.19
N PRO A 747 6.96 -25.09 -10.05
CA PRO A 747 7.68 -24.09 -9.25
C PRO A 747 9.13 -24.49 -8.93
N ASN A 748 9.39 -25.77 -8.64
CA ASN A 748 10.75 -26.25 -8.40
C ASN A 748 11.67 -26.18 -9.64
N ASP A 749 11.12 -26.35 -10.84
CA ASP A 749 11.88 -26.26 -12.10
C ASP A 749 12.24 -24.81 -12.46
N ALA A 750 11.52 -23.83 -11.90
CA ALA A 750 11.74 -22.41 -12.20
C ALA A 750 13.01 -21.86 -11.57
N GLY A 751 13.49 -22.42 -10.45
CA GLY A 751 14.75 -22.04 -9.83
C GLY A 751 14.85 -22.32 -8.33
N PRO A 752 16.01 -22.02 -7.72
CA PRO A 752 16.22 -22.19 -6.28
C PRO A 752 15.46 -21.16 -5.45
N LEU A 753 15.29 -21.46 -4.16
CA LEU A 753 14.65 -20.59 -3.16
C LEU A 753 15.25 -19.18 -3.13
N TRP A 754 16.58 -19.12 -3.27
CA TRP A 754 17.33 -17.88 -3.28
C TRP A 754 16.86 -16.90 -4.36
N LEU A 755 16.35 -17.33 -5.54
CA LEU A 755 15.94 -16.39 -6.58
C LEU A 755 14.76 -15.48 -6.17
N GLY A 756 13.99 -15.84 -5.13
CA GLY A 756 12.92 -14.99 -4.60
C GLY A 756 11.97 -14.49 -5.69
N LEU A 757 11.65 -13.20 -5.66
CA LEU A 757 10.71 -12.56 -6.60
C LEU A 757 11.09 -12.73 -8.08
N ARG A 758 12.37 -12.97 -8.41
CA ARG A 758 12.82 -13.22 -9.80
C ARG A 758 12.27 -14.51 -10.39
N LEU A 759 11.73 -15.42 -9.57
CA LEU A 759 11.04 -16.62 -10.06
C LEU A 759 9.75 -16.29 -10.83
N ILE A 760 9.13 -15.14 -10.55
CA ILE A 760 7.88 -14.74 -11.18
C ILE A 760 8.15 -14.48 -12.67
N SER A 761 7.30 -15.05 -13.52
CA SER A 761 7.33 -14.88 -14.97
C SER A 761 6.01 -15.28 -15.60
N PRO A 762 5.69 -14.82 -16.82
CA PRO A 762 4.52 -15.30 -17.56
C PRO A 762 4.48 -16.84 -17.68
N ARG A 763 5.64 -17.48 -17.79
CA ARG A 763 5.76 -18.95 -17.93
C ARG A 763 5.80 -19.71 -16.60
N ALA A 764 5.95 -19.01 -15.47
CA ALA A 764 6.08 -19.61 -14.14
C ALA A 764 5.41 -18.75 -13.06
N GLY A 765 4.20 -18.25 -13.31
CA GLY A 765 3.55 -17.25 -12.45
C GLY A 765 3.23 -17.67 -11.01
N GLN A 766 3.30 -18.96 -10.69
CA GLN A 766 3.13 -19.50 -9.32
C GLN A 766 4.45 -19.97 -8.69
N ALA A 767 5.59 -19.75 -9.38
CA ALA A 767 6.87 -20.26 -8.93
C ALA A 767 7.31 -19.64 -7.60
N TYR A 768 7.13 -18.32 -7.45
CA TYR A 768 7.44 -17.65 -6.18
C TYR A 768 6.63 -18.21 -5.02
N GLN A 769 5.30 -18.31 -5.15
CA GLN A 769 4.47 -18.85 -4.07
C GLN A 769 4.86 -20.30 -3.74
N GLY A 770 4.99 -21.18 -4.74
CA GLY A 770 5.34 -22.58 -4.52
C GLY A 770 6.75 -22.78 -3.96
N VAL A 771 7.70 -21.90 -4.27
CA VAL A 771 9.07 -21.99 -3.76
C VAL A 771 9.23 -21.26 -2.42
N THR A 772 8.93 -19.98 -2.36
CA THR A 772 9.14 -19.12 -1.18
C THR A 772 8.34 -19.61 0.04
N TYR A 773 7.07 -19.98 -0.15
CA TYR A 773 6.19 -20.43 0.94
C TYR A 773 6.35 -21.94 1.16
N SER A 774 5.90 -22.73 0.17
CA SER A 774 5.80 -24.19 0.34
C SER A 774 7.17 -24.85 0.46
N LYS A 775 8.12 -24.55 -0.44
CA LYS A 775 9.47 -25.15 -0.38
C LYS A 775 10.26 -24.59 0.82
N GLY A 776 10.10 -23.31 1.15
CA GLY A 776 10.65 -22.70 2.36
C GLY A 776 10.23 -23.46 3.63
N ALA A 777 8.93 -23.73 3.79
CA ALA A 777 8.42 -24.52 4.91
C ALA A 777 8.96 -25.95 4.94
N TYR A 778 9.10 -26.59 3.78
CA TYR A 778 9.70 -27.92 3.66
C TYR A 778 11.17 -27.94 4.09
N VAL A 779 11.95 -26.91 3.76
CA VAL A 779 13.35 -26.81 4.19
C VAL A 779 13.45 -26.82 5.71
N LEU A 780 12.59 -26.08 6.40
CA LEU A 780 12.52 -26.10 7.86
C LEU A 780 12.03 -27.44 8.42
N ALA A 781 11.03 -28.07 7.80
CA ALA A 781 10.57 -29.39 8.20
C ALA A 781 11.65 -30.46 8.04
N MET A 782 12.46 -30.39 6.98
CA MET A 782 13.63 -31.25 6.80
C MET A 782 14.67 -30.99 7.88
N LEU A 783 14.98 -29.72 8.17
CA LEU A 783 15.94 -29.35 9.22
C LEU A 783 15.49 -29.86 10.59
N ARG A 784 14.22 -29.64 10.97
CA ARG A 784 13.62 -30.20 12.19
C ARG A 784 13.73 -31.72 12.22
N SER A 785 13.45 -32.40 11.10
CA SER A 785 13.52 -33.86 11.02
C SER A 785 14.94 -34.39 11.23
N LEU A 786 15.97 -33.68 10.75
CA LEU A 786 17.38 -34.02 11.00
C LEU A 786 17.78 -33.84 12.46
N MET A 787 17.08 -32.98 13.20
CA MET A 787 17.33 -32.68 14.61
C MET A 787 16.39 -33.42 15.57
N TYR A 788 15.51 -34.27 15.04
CA TYR A 788 14.48 -34.95 15.82
C TYR A 788 15.08 -36.12 16.60
N ALA A 789 15.02 -36.05 17.94
CA ALA A 789 15.64 -37.08 18.79
C ALA A 789 14.96 -38.46 18.63
N ASP A 790 15.73 -39.54 18.80
CA ASP A 790 15.25 -40.93 18.68
C ASP A 790 14.17 -41.29 19.71
N MET A 791 13.36 -42.31 19.39
CA MET A 791 12.40 -42.86 20.35
C MET A 791 13.15 -43.54 21.51
N GLY A 792 13.11 -42.93 22.69
CA GLY A 792 13.76 -43.43 23.91
C GLY A 792 14.60 -42.38 24.65
N SER A 793 14.91 -41.25 24.01
CA SER A 793 15.56 -40.10 24.67
C SER A 793 14.63 -39.52 25.74
N ALA A 794 15.11 -39.36 26.98
CA ALA A 794 14.37 -38.64 28.01
C ALA A 794 14.35 -37.13 27.65
N GLY A 795 13.17 -36.58 27.32
CA GLY A 795 13.01 -35.15 27.03
C GLY A 795 12.10 -34.84 25.83
N ASN A 796 11.95 -33.56 25.51
CA ASN A 796 11.24 -33.09 24.32
C ASN A 796 12.04 -33.45 23.06
N ARG A 797 11.44 -34.19 22.13
CA ARG A 797 12.12 -34.65 20.90
C ARG A 797 12.50 -33.51 19.95
N ASP A 798 11.83 -32.36 20.07
CA ASP A 798 12.11 -31.15 19.30
C ASP A 798 13.13 -30.22 19.98
N GLN A 799 13.66 -30.57 21.15
CA GLN A 799 14.43 -29.61 21.98
C GLN A 799 15.59 -28.98 21.20
N ALA A 800 16.38 -29.77 20.46
CA ALA A 800 17.50 -29.25 19.69
C ALA A 800 17.07 -28.24 18.60
N PHE A 801 15.92 -28.49 17.95
CA PHE A 801 15.37 -27.56 16.97
C PHE A 801 14.87 -26.28 17.64
N ILE A 802 14.19 -26.40 18.78
CA ILE A 802 13.70 -25.26 19.57
C ILE A 802 14.88 -24.39 20.02
N ASP A 803 15.95 -24.99 20.57
CA ASP A 803 17.13 -24.27 21.03
C ASP A 803 17.80 -23.50 19.87
N MET A 804 17.94 -24.14 18.71
CA MET A 804 18.46 -23.48 17.50
C MET A 804 17.58 -22.32 17.05
N MET A 805 16.26 -22.47 17.10
CA MET A 805 15.33 -21.42 16.71
C MET A 805 15.34 -20.25 17.70
N HIS A 806 15.44 -20.50 19.01
CA HIS A 806 15.59 -19.44 20.02
C HIS A 806 16.89 -18.65 19.81
N ASP A 807 18.00 -19.35 19.54
CA ASP A 807 19.29 -18.73 19.22
C ASP A 807 19.24 -17.92 17.91
N PHE A 808 18.56 -18.45 16.87
CA PHE A 808 18.31 -17.71 15.63
C PHE A 808 17.54 -16.40 15.89
N MET A 809 16.46 -16.46 16.69
CA MET A 809 15.65 -15.29 17.03
C MET A 809 16.43 -14.25 17.83
N GLU A 810 17.29 -14.67 18.77
CA GLU A 810 18.13 -13.74 19.53
C GLU A 810 19.18 -13.05 18.64
N ARG A 811 19.86 -13.83 17.78
CA ARG A 811 20.92 -13.32 16.90
C ARG A 811 20.42 -12.31 15.87
N HIS A 812 19.16 -12.41 15.46
CA HIS A 812 18.58 -11.57 14.40
C HIS A 812 17.51 -10.59 14.91
N ARG A 813 17.44 -10.33 16.21
CA ARG A 813 16.47 -9.40 16.80
C ARG A 813 16.57 -7.99 16.20
N ASP A 814 17.80 -7.50 16.06
CA ASP A 814 18.07 -6.10 15.65
C ASP A 814 18.63 -5.99 14.22
N ILE A 815 19.04 -7.11 13.62
CA ILE A 815 19.64 -7.15 12.28
C ILE A 815 18.80 -8.10 11.41
N PRO A 816 18.31 -7.66 10.24
CA PRO A 816 17.57 -8.53 9.33
C PRO A 816 18.35 -9.81 9.03
N ALA A 817 17.67 -10.94 8.90
CA ALA A 817 18.31 -12.21 8.57
C ALA A 817 18.55 -12.32 7.06
N SER A 818 19.69 -12.89 6.68
CA SER A 818 19.94 -13.36 5.31
C SER A 818 20.14 -14.87 5.27
N THR A 819 19.90 -15.49 4.13
CA THR A 819 20.14 -16.93 3.93
C THR A 819 21.63 -17.25 4.14
N GLU A 820 22.51 -16.29 3.84
CA GLU A 820 23.94 -16.39 4.09
C GLU A 820 24.27 -16.41 5.59
N SER A 821 23.66 -15.51 6.38
CA SER A 821 23.87 -15.47 7.84
C SER A 821 23.28 -16.70 8.52
N SER A 822 22.11 -17.17 8.05
CA SER A 822 21.43 -18.34 8.61
C SER A 822 22.18 -19.66 8.39
N ARG A 823 23.05 -19.74 7.37
CA ARG A 823 23.93 -20.91 7.13
C ARG A 823 25.15 -20.93 8.05
N ARG A 824 25.55 -19.78 8.59
CA ARG A 824 26.71 -19.65 9.47
C ARG A 824 26.28 -19.76 10.93
N SER A 825 25.87 -20.95 11.37
CA SER A 825 25.99 -21.27 12.81
C SER A 825 27.48 -21.45 13.12
N PRO A 826 28.04 -20.77 14.13
CA PRO A 826 29.41 -21.06 14.54
C PRO A 826 29.48 -22.53 14.99
N LYS A 827 30.61 -23.17 14.65
CA LYS A 827 31.05 -24.38 15.33
C LYS A 827 30.92 -24.14 16.83
N SER A 828 30.22 -25.05 17.51
CA SER A 828 30.12 -25.12 18.97
C SER A 828 31.41 -24.66 19.64
N THR A 829 31.31 -23.63 20.49
CA THR A 829 32.28 -23.36 21.56
C THR A 829 32.45 -24.58 22.45
#